data_AF-A0A8C3TEF6-F1
#
_entry.id   AF-A0A8C3TEF6-F1
#
_cell.length_a   1.000
_cell.length_b   1.000
_cell.length_c   1.000
_cell.angle_alpha   90.00
_cell.angle_beta   90.00
_cell.angle_gamma   90.00
#
_symmetry.space_group_name_H-M   'P 1'
#
loop_
_entity.id
_entity.type
_entity.pdbx_description
1 polymer ?
#
loop_
_entity_poly.entity_id
_entity_poly.type
_entity_poly.pdbx_seq_one_letter_code
_entity_poly.pdbx_strand_id
1 'polypeptide(L)'
;MSQWSQVQQLEIKFLEQVDQFYDDNFPMEVRHLLAQWIESQDWEAASNNEPMATILLQNLLIQLDEQLDRVSQEKNLLLIHNLKRIRKLLQGKYHGNPMHIAVIISNCLREERRILAAASMPVQGPLEKQLQNSVVSERQRNVEHKVSAIKNSAQMTEQDVKYLEDLQEEFDFRYKTMQSLEQGDKNSILMKQEMVMLQEMLNTLDYKRKEVLSKMTQVINESDVLMNNMLLEELLDWKRRQQIACIGGPLHSGLDQLQNCFTLLAESLFQVRRQLEKLDELLTKLTYDGDPILLQRPHLLERVNFLLYNLFRSSFVIERQPCMPTHPQRPMVLKTLIQFTVKLRLLIKLPELNYQIRVKATIDKNVSTISNRRFVLCGTHVKAMNMDESANGSLSVEFRHLQPKEMKSSAGSKGNEGPQMVTEELHSISFETQVSLYGLTIDLETSSLPVVMISNVSQLPNAWASIIWYNLLSKDSQNLAFFNNPPTATLSQFLEVLSWQFSSYVGRGLNSEQLNMLAEKLMGQQISYNDYQLSWAKFCKEHLPGKSFTFWVWLEAILDLIKKHILPLWIDGYIMGFVSKEKERVLLRDKMPGTFLLRFSESNLGGITFTWVDQSENGEVRFHSVEPYNKGRLTALPFADILRDYKVILADNVPENPLKYLYPDIPKDKAFGKYYSCQPNEVSRPTEGGVKGYVPAVFIPISKILYDSTDPHSPSDLLPMSPSVYAVLREHLSPTVIETAVCCKFFHS
;
A
#
# COMPACT_ATOMS: atom_id res chain seq x y z
N MET A 1 23.24 -20.83 -0.18
CA MET A 1 21.80 -21.08 -0.36
C MET A 1 21.34 -20.28 -1.56
N SER A 2 20.52 -20.87 -2.43
CA SER A 2 19.89 -20.13 -3.54
C SER A 2 18.93 -19.07 -2.99
N GLN A 3 18.68 -18.03 -3.77
CA GLN A 3 17.67 -17.00 -3.48
C GLN A 3 16.29 -17.67 -3.28
N TRP A 4 15.94 -18.65 -4.12
CA TRP A 4 14.67 -19.38 -3.99
C TRP A 4 14.54 -20.12 -2.65
N SER A 5 15.62 -20.72 -2.16
CA SER A 5 15.62 -21.41 -0.86
C SER A 5 15.35 -20.46 0.30
N GLN A 6 15.78 -19.19 0.19
CA GLN A 6 15.48 -18.18 1.20
C GLN A 6 14.01 -17.73 1.10
N VAL A 7 13.49 -17.58 -0.12
CA VAL A 7 12.08 -17.22 -0.35
C VAL A 7 11.15 -18.26 0.27
N GLN A 8 11.43 -19.55 0.10
CA GLN A 8 10.62 -20.64 0.66
C GLN A 8 10.58 -20.70 2.19
N GLN A 9 11.49 -20.01 2.89
CA GLN A 9 11.55 -19.95 4.35
C GLN A 9 10.79 -18.74 4.93
N LEU A 10 10.19 -17.90 4.07
CA LEU A 10 9.46 -16.72 4.50
C LEU A 10 8.11 -17.06 5.16
N GLU A 11 7.62 -16.14 5.99
CA GLU A 11 6.25 -16.22 6.52
C GLU A 11 5.20 -16.17 5.39
N ILE A 12 4.04 -16.78 5.63
CA ILE A 12 2.93 -16.92 4.66
C ILE A 12 2.59 -15.58 3.98
N LYS A 13 2.56 -14.47 4.73
CA LYS A 13 2.25 -13.12 4.22
C LYS A 13 3.20 -12.62 3.12
N PHE A 14 4.44 -13.08 3.12
CA PHE A 14 5.42 -12.76 2.09
C PHE A 14 5.36 -13.77 0.93
N LEU A 15 5.04 -15.04 1.22
CA LEU A 15 4.81 -16.05 0.19
C LEU A 15 3.59 -15.70 -0.68
N GLU A 16 2.52 -15.13 -0.10
CA GLU A 16 1.37 -14.60 -0.87
C GLU A 16 1.76 -13.46 -1.81
N GLN A 17 2.74 -12.62 -1.43
CA GLN A 17 3.26 -11.58 -2.33
C GLN A 17 4.10 -12.19 -3.46
N VAL A 18 4.83 -13.28 -3.18
CA VAL A 18 5.59 -14.01 -4.20
C VAL A 18 4.64 -14.62 -5.23
N ASP A 19 3.54 -15.23 -4.78
CA ASP A 19 2.54 -15.84 -5.65
C ASP A 19 1.93 -14.84 -6.66
N GLN A 20 1.68 -13.60 -6.22
CA GLN A 20 1.00 -12.58 -7.04
C GLN A 20 1.73 -12.16 -8.33
N PHE A 21 3.05 -12.34 -8.43
CA PHE A 21 3.82 -11.95 -9.62
C PHE A 21 4.34 -13.13 -10.46
N TYR A 22 4.08 -14.37 -10.04
CA TYR A 22 4.31 -15.55 -10.86
C TYR A 22 3.01 -15.90 -11.60
N ASP A 23 3.04 -15.85 -12.93
CA ASP A 23 1.87 -16.09 -13.77
C ASP A 23 2.24 -16.89 -15.03
N ASP A 24 1.31 -16.99 -15.99
CA ASP A 24 1.53 -17.67 -17.26
C ASP A 24 2.62 -17.03 -18.15
N ASN A 25 3.15 -15.84 -17.81
CA ASN A 25 4.32 -15.27 -18.48
C ASN A 25 5.60 -15.97 -18.04
N PHE A 26 5.74 -16.28 -16.76
CA PHE A 26 6.87 -17.04 -16.24
C PHE A 26 6.41 -17.97 -15.11
N PRO A 27 6.15 -19.25 -15.41
CA PRO A 27 5.55 -20.17 -14.44
C PRO A 27 6.48 -20.48 -13.25
N MET A 28 5.91 -20.52 -12.04
CA MET A 28 6.64 -20.76 -10.79
C MET A 28 7.34 -22.13 -10.79
N GLU A 29 6.82 -23.12 -11.51
CA GLU A 29 7.43 -24.45 -11.62
C GLU A 29 8.81 -24.39 -12.27
N VAL A 30 9.00 -23.53 -13.28
CA VAL A 30 10.30 -23.31 -13.94
C VAL A 30 11.25 -22.62 -12.97
N ARG A 31 10.77 -21.59 -12.28
CA ARG A 31 11.52 -20.89 -11.24
C ARG A 31 12.01 -21.84 -10.15
N HIS A 32 11.16 -22.76 -9.71
CA HIS A 32 11.44 -23.71 -8.63
C HIS A 32 12.45 -24.77 -9.06
N LEU A 33 12.24 -25.42 -10.21
CA LEU A 33 13.07 -26.54 -10.67
C LEU A 33 14.45 -26.09 -11.16
N LEU A 34 14.52 -24.92 -11.82
CA LEU A 34 15.76 -24.40 -12.40
C LEU A 34 16.36 -23.27 -11.55
N ALA A 35 16.02 -23.20 -10.27
CA ALA A 35 16.35 -22.07 -9.41
C ALA A 35 17.85 -21.68 -9.45
N GLN A 36 18.73 -22.66 -9.26
CA GLN A 36 20.17 -22.42 -9.23
C GLN A 36 20.70 -21.94 -10.58
N TRP A 37 20.23 -22.52 -11.68
CA TRP A 37 20.67 -22.14 -13.03
C TRP A 37 20.16 -20.76 -13.41
N ILE A 38 18.89 -20.44 -13.11
CA ILE A 38 18.30 -19.14 -13.37
C ILE A 38 19.06 -18.05 -12.61
N GLU A 39 19.36 -18.27 -11.33
CA GLU A 39 20.05 -17.30 -10.48
C GLU A 39 21.50 -17.05 -10.89
N SER A 40 22.14 -17.99 -11.62
CA SER A 40 23.52 -17.83 -12.08
C SER A 40 23.67 -17.06 -13.40
N GLN A 41 22.57 -16.77 -14.12
CA GLN A 41 22.63 -16.04 -15.38
C GLN A 41 22.46 -14.52 -15.19
N ASP A 42 23.05 -13.74 -16.09
CA ASP A 42 22.88 -12.28 -16.14
C ASP A 42 21.69 -11.88 -17.03
N TRP A 43 20.48 -12.02 -16.48
CA TRP A 43 19.23 -11.65 -17.15
C TRP A 43 19.09 -10.14 -17.37
N GLU A 44 19.79 -9.31 -16.58
CA GLU A 44 19.73 -7.86 -16.69
C GLU A 44 20.53 -7.39 -17.91
N ALA A 45 21.74 -7.91 -18.13
CA ALA A 45 22.48 -7.69 -19.37
C ALA A 45 21.70 -8.22 -20.60
N ALA A 46 21.12 -9.42 -20.50
CA ALA A 46 20.36 -10.02 -21.59
C ALA A 46 19.10 -9.23 -21.97
N SER A 47 18.48 -8.51 -21.02
CA SER A 47 17.30 -7.67 -21.29
C SER A 47 17.55 -6.55 -22.31
N ASN A 48 18.81 -6.15 -22.47
CA ASN A 48 19.25 -5.11 -23.40
C ASN A 48 20.08 -5.64 -24.58
N ASN A 49 20.25 -6.96 -24.70
CA ASN A 49 21.11 -7.59 -25.71
C ASN A 49 20.40 -8.82 -26.32
N GLU A 50 19.85 -8.65 -27.53
CA GLU A 50 19.05 -9.66 -28.22
C GLU A 50 19.82 -10.99 -28.51
N PRO A 51 21.07 -10.98 -29.01
CA PRO A 51 21.86 -12.20 -29.13
C PRO A 51 22.02 -12.96 -27.82
N MET A 52 22.34 -12.25 -26.73
CA MET A 52 22.50 -12.85 -25.42
C MET A 52 21.18 -13.42 -24.90
N ALA A 53 20.07 -12.68 -25.05
CA ALA A 53 18.73 -13.14 -24.69
C ALA A 53 18.32 -14.40 -25.49
N THR A 54 18.66 -14.46 -26.77
CA THR A 54 18.38 -15.61 -27.63
C THR A 54 19.12 -16.86 -27.13
N ILE A 55 20.41 -16.72 -26.80
CA ILE A 55 21.22 -17.82 -26.25
C ILE A 55 20.66 -18.27 -24.90
N LEU A 56 20.33 -17.35 -24.00
CA LEU A 56 19.76 -17.70 -22.70
C LEU A 56 18.39 -18.38 -22.80
N LEU A 57 17.53 -17.95 -23.74
CA LEU A 57 16.26 -18.61 -23.99
C LEU A 57 16.47 -20.04 -24.50
N GLN A 58 17.41 -20.27 -25.43
CA GLN A 58 17.75 -21.61 -25.91
C GLN A 58 18.27 -22.49 -24.78
N ASN A 59 19.18 -21.96 -23.95
CA ASN A 59 19.73 -22.69 -22.82
C ASN A 59 18.66 -23.00 -21.76
N LEU A 60 17.72 -22.08 -21.50
CA LEU A 60 16.59 -22.33 -20.61
C LEU A 60 15.72 -23.49 -21.12
N LEU A 61 15.45 -23.55 -22.43
CA LEU A 61 14.69 -24.64 -23.02
C LEU A 61 15.44 -25.98 -22.93
N ILE A 62 16.76 -25.98 -23.08
CA ILE A 62 17.60 -27.18 -22.88
C ILE A 62 17.55 -27.65 -21.43
N GLN A 63 17.64 -26.73 -20.46
CA GLN A 63 17.52 -27.06 -19.05
C GLN A 63 16.13 -27.62 -18.69
N LEU A 64 15.06 -27.13 -19.34
CA LEU A 64 13.71 -27.71 -19.23
C LEU A 64 13.62 -29.11 -19.84
N ASP A 65 14.25 -29.33 -21.01
CA ASP A 65 14.79 -30.61 -21.51
C ASP A 65 15.18 -31.59 -20.41
N GLU A 66 16.31 -31.27 -19.80
CA GLU A 66 16.97 -32.14 -18.86
C GLU A 66 16.10 -32.45 -17.63
N GLN A 67 15.31 -31.46 -17.16
CA GLN A 67 14.37 -31.68 -16.06
C GLN A 67 13.18 -32.55 -16.46
N LEU A 68 12.65 -32.36 -17.66
CA LEU A 68 11.55 -33.18 -18.17
C LEU A 68 11.98 -34.65 -18.30
N ASP A 69 13.21 -34.91 -18.73
CA ASP A 69 13.77 -36.26 -18.79
C ASP A 69 13.93 -36.88 -17.39
N ARG A 70 14.44 -36.12 -16.41
CA ARG A 70 14.55 -36.56 -15.01
C ARG A 70 13.18 -36.90 -14.41
N VAL A 71 12.21 -36.00 -14.53
CA VAL A 71 10.86 -36.19 -13.99
C VAL A 71 10.13 -37.35 -14.70
N SER A 72 10.43 -37.58 -15.98
CA SER A 72 9.90 -38.73 -16.73
C SER A 72 10.40 -40.07 -16.16
N GLN A 73 11.62 -40.11 -15.62
CA GLN A 73 12.14 -41.29 -14.92
C GLN A 73 11.42 -41.52 -13.58
N GLU A 74 11.01 -40.45 -12.90
CA GLU A 74 10.26 -40.48 -11.64
C GLU A 74 8.76 -40.78 -11.80
N LYS A 75 8.26 -40.88 -13.05
CA LYS A 75 6.85 -41.17 -13.40
C LYS A 75 5.81 -40.21 -12.83
N ASN A 76 6.17 -38.95 -12.57
CA ASN A 76 5.21 -37.93 -12.12
C ASN A 76 4.40 -37.38 -13.31
N LEU A 77 3.28 -38.04 -13.64
CA LEU A 77 2.44 -37.70 -14.81
C LEU A 77 2.00 -36.23 -14.84
N LEU A 78 1.63 -35.67 -13.68
CA LEU A 78 1.18 -34.29 -13.56
C LEU A 78 2.30 -33.31 -13.90
N LEU A 79 3.48 -33.49 -13.31
CA LEU A 79 4.62 -32.61 -13.54
C LEU A 79 5.14 -32.73 -14.99
N ILE A 80 5.14 -33.95 -15.56
CA ILE A 80 5.47 -34.17 -16.98
C ILE A 80 4.50 -33.39 -17.88
N HIS A 81 3.19 -33.48 -17.63
CA HIS A 81 2.19 -32.75 -18.41
C HIS A 81 2.40 -31.23 -18.31
N ASN A 82 2.62 -30.71 -17.10
CA ASN A 82 2.84 -29.29 -16.86
C ASN A 82 4.12 -28.79 -17.54
N LEU A 83 5.24 -29.50 -17.41
CA LEU A 83 6.50 -29.12 -18.06
C LEU A 83 6.41 -29.14 -19.60
N LYS A 84 5.71 -30.12 -20.19
CA LYS A 84 5.44 -30.13 -21.64
C LYS A 84 4.63 -28.90 -22.08
N ARG A 85 3.61 -28.54 -21.30
CA ARG A 85 2.79 -27.35 -21.55
C ARG A 85 3.61 -26.08 -21.46
N ILE A 86 4.39 -25.93 -20.39
CA ILE A 86 5.23 -24.75 -20.14
C ILE A 86 6.32 -24.61 -21.20
N ARG A 87 7.01 -25.68 -21.57
CA ARG A 87 8.00 -25.67 -22.66
C ARG A 87 7.38 -25.11 -23.95
N LYS A 88 6.22 -25.62 -24.35
CA LYS A 88 5.52 -25.16 -25.56
C LYS A 88 5.11 -23.69 -25.46
N LEU A 89 4.67 -23.26 -24.28
CA LEU A 89 4.31 -21.87 -24.00
C LEU A 89 5.52 -20.94 -24.10
N LEU A 90 6.64 -21.26 -23.45
CA LEU A 90 7.85 -20.45 -23.47
C LEU A 90 8.43 -20.34 -24.88
N GLN A 91 8.48 -21.46 -25.61
CA GLN A 91 8.95 -21.47 -27.00
C GLN A 91 8.03 -20.67 -27.91
N GLY A 92 6.71 -20.89 -27.86
CA GLY A 92 5.77 -20.18 -28.74
C GLY A 92 5.71 -18.67 -28.48
N LYS A 93 5.79 -18.25 -27.21
CA LYS A 93 5.59 -16.86 -26.79
C LYS A 93 6.84 -16.00 -26.93
N TYR A 94 8.03 -16.55 -26.67
CA TYR A 94 9.27 -15.77 -26.56
C TYR A 94 10.27 -16.00 -27.69
N HIS A 95 10.07 -17.00 -28.57
CA HIS A 95 11.00 -17.23 -29.67
C HIS A 95 11.14 -16.03 -30.63
N GLY A 96 10.05 -15.30 -30.87
CA GLY A 96 10.06 -14.06 -31.67
C GLY A 96 10.46 -12.79 -30.92
N ASN A 97 10.63 -12.86 -29.59
CA ASN A 97 11.09 -11.74 -28.77
C ASN A 97 11.82 -12.24 -27.50
N PRO A 98 13.07 -12.73 -27.62
CA PRO A 98 13.81 -13.29 -26.49
C PRO A 98 14.17 -12.27 -25.40
N MET A 99 14.29 -10.99 -25.74
CA MET A 99 14.54 -9.93 -24.75
C MET A 99 13.40 -9.83 -23.74
N HIS A 100 12.16 -10.08 -24.17
CA HIS A 100 10.99 -9.99 -23.29
C HIS A 100 11.04 -11.01 -22.14
N ILE A 101 11.48 -12.26 -22.38
CA ILE A 101 11.63 -13.24 -21.30
C ILE A 101 12.76 -12.85 -20.33
N ALA A 102 13.86 -12.27 -20.84
CA ALA A 102 14.95 -11.79 -19.99
C ALA A 102 14.49 -10.66 -19.06
N VAL A 103 13.68 -9.72 -19.58
CA VAL A 103 13.03 -8.68 -18.76
C VAL A 103 12.15 -9.30 -17.68
N ILE A 104 11.31 -10.28 -18.01
CA ILE A 104 10.40 -10.92 -17.05
C ILE A 104 11.19 -11.61 -15.94
N ILE A 105 12.16 -12.48 -16.28
CA ILE A 105 12.94 -13.22 -15.29
C ILE A 105 13.75 -12.26 -14.40
N SER A 106 14.37 -11.23 -15.00
CA SER A 106 15.09 -10.19 -14.24
C SER A 106 14.17 -9.47 -13.25
N ASN A 107 12.95 -9.12 -13.67
CA ASN A 107 11.95 -8.48 -12.80
C ASN A 107 11.51 -9.41 -11.66
N CYS A 108 11.24 -10.69 -11.94
CA CYS A 108 10.86 -11.67 -10.90
C CYS A 108 11.97 -11.84 -9.85
N LEU A 109 13.23 -12.02 -10.28
CA LEU A 109 14.35 -12.14 -9.37
C LEU A 109 14.59 -10.86 -8.55
N ARG A 110 14.36 -9.68 -9.14
CA ARG A 110 14.46 -8.41 -8.43
C ARG A 110 13.35 -8.25 -7.38
N GLU A 111 12.13 -8.66 -7.70
CA GLU A 111 11.00 -8.58 -6.78
C GLU A 111 11.15 -9.56 -5.60
N GLU A 112 11.64 -10.77 -5.85
CA GLU A 112 12.03 -11.70 -4.78
C GLU A 112 13.08 -11.09 -3.84
N ARG A 113 14.15 -10.47 -4.38
CA ARG A 113 15.16 -9.78 -3.56
C ARG A 113 14.53 -8.65 -2.74
N ARG A 114 13.59 -7.92 -3.33
CA ARG A 114 12.83 -6.87 -2.63
C ARG A 114 12.07 -7.44 -1.44
N ILE A 115 11.37 -8.56 -1.63
CA ILE A 115 10.59 -9.23 -0.57
C ILE A 115 11.51 -9.79 0.52
N LEU A 116 12.61 -10.44 0.15
CA LEU A 116 13.62 -10.93 1.09
C LEU A 116 14.20 -9.79 1.93
N ALA A 117 14.55 -8.68 1.28
CA ALA A 117 15.05 -7.49 1.95
C ALA A 117 13.99 -6.95 2.93
N ALA A 118 12.72 -6.85 2.51
CA ALA A 118 11.62 -6.43 3.37
C ALA A 118 11.41 -7.37 4.59
N ALA A 119 11.52 -8.69 4.39
CA ALA A 119 11.37 -9.68 5.46
C ALA A 119 12.55 -9.69 6.45
N SER A 120 13.75 -9.33 6.00
CA SER A 120 14.96 -9.29 6.83
C SER A 120 15.07 -8.04 7.74
N MET A 121 14.20 -7.06 7.55
CA MET A 121 14.18 -5.86 8.41
C MET A 121 13.67 -6.22 9.81
N PRO A 122 14.27 -5.68 10.90
CA PRO A 122 13.82 -5.96 12.25
C PRO A 122 12.33 -5.67 12.40
N VAL A 123 11.62 -6.74 12.76
CA VAL A 123 10.18 -6.93 12.69
C VAL A 123 9.45 -6.03 13.71
N GLN A 124 8.53 -5.23 13.18
CA GLN A 124 7.42 -4.50 13.82
C GLN A 124 7.81 -3.38 14.80
N GLY A 125 7.51 -2.14 14.39
CA GLY A 125 7.46 -1.03 15.32
C GLY A 125 6.23 -1.13 16.25
N PRO A 126 6.12 -0.22 17.24
CA PRO A 126 5.05 -0.25 18.24
C PRO A 126 3.65 -0.26 17.62
N LEU A 127 3.45 0.44 16.50
CA LEU A 127 2.16 0.56 15.85
C LEU A 127 1.78 -0.74 15.12
N GLU A 128 2.73 -1.36 14.42
CA GLU A 128 2.50 -2.64 13.76
C GLU A 128 2.18 -3.77 14.75
N LYS A 129 2.88 -3.81 15.90
CA LYS A 129 2.57 -4.77 16.98
C LYS A 129 1.14 -4.59 17.49
N GLN A 130 0.72 -3.35 17.76
CA GLN A 130 -0.65 -3.07 18.18
C GLN A 130 -1.71 -3.57 17.17
N LEU A 131 -1.41 -3.50 15.87
CA LEU A 131 -2.34 -3.88 14.80
C LEU A 131 -2.36 -5.39 14.48
N GLN A 132 -1.28 -6.14 14.78
CA GLN A 132 -1.11 -7.54 14.41
C GLN A 132 -1.17 -8.54 15.59
N ASN A 133 -1.46 -8.08 16.82
CA ASN A 133 -1.46 -8.92 18.01
C ASN A 133 -2.33 -10.20 17.89
N SER A 134 -1.86 -11.31 18.47
CA SER A 134 -2.54 -12.63 18.48
C SER A 134 -3.99 -12.58 18.96
N VAL A 135 -4.30 -11.62 19.83
CA VAL A 135 -5.65 -11.32 20.35
C VAL A 135 -6.64 -11.00 19.22
N VAL A 136 -6.21 -10.32 18.16
CA VAL A 136 -7.06 -9.96 17.01
C VAL A 136 -7.49 -11.21 16.23
N SER A 137 -6.58 -12.18 16.05
CA SER A 137 -6.89 -13.44 15.37
C SER A 137 -7.82 -14.35 16.17
N GLU A 138 -7.69 -14.36 17.50
CA GLU A 138 -8.58 -15.10 18.39
C GLU A 138 -9.97 -14.47 18.43
N ARG A 139 -10.04 -13.14 18.47
CA ARG A 139 -11.29 -12.37 18.41
C ARG A 139 -12.05 -12.65 17.11
N GLN A 140 -11.37 -12.66 15.96
CA GLN A 140 -11.98 -12.98 14.66
C GLN A 140 -12.58 -14.38 14.62
N ARG A 141 -11.84 -15.41 15.09
CA ARG A 141 -12.36 -16.78 15.17
C ARG A 141 -13.59 -16.89 16.08
N ASN A 142 -13.60 -16.17 17.20
CA ASN A 142 -14.75 -16.13 18.10
C ASN A 142 -15.99 -15.52 17.42
N VAL A 143 -15.82 -14.44 16.63
CA VAL A 143 -16.92 -13.88 15.83
C VAL A 143 -17.48 -14.92 14.86
N GLU A 144 -16.63 -15.59 14.08
CA GLU A 144 -17.04 -16.60 13.10
C GLU A 144 -17.82 -17.76 13.74
N HIS A 145 -17.35 -18.26 14.89
CA HIS A 145 -18.03 -19.31 15.64
C HIS A 145 -19.42 -18.87 16.13
N LYS A 146 -19.54 -17.65 16.67
CA LYS A 146 -20.84 -17.12 17.13
C LYS A 146 -21.81 -16.87 15.98
N VAL A 147 -21.34 -16.32 14.86
CA VAL A 147 -22.18 -16.14 13.66
C VAL A 147 -22.74 -17.49 13.20
N SER A 148 -21.91 -18.53 13.18
CA SER A 148 -22.31 -19.87 12.77
C SER A 148 -23.30 -20.50 13.77
N ALA A 149 -23.14 -20.27 15.08
CA ALA A 149 -24.09 -20.70 16.09
C ALA A 149 -25.47 -20.04 15.92
N ILE A 150 -25.51 -18.73 15.65
CA ILE A 150 -26.75 -17.98 15.36
C ILE A 150 -27.43 -18.53 14.11
N LYS A 151 -26.67 -18.79 13.04
CA LYS A 151 -27.20 -19.38 11.81
C LYS A 151 -27.84 -20.74 12.06
N ASN A 152 -27.19 -21.60 12.83
CA ASN A 152 -27.75 -22.89 13.21
C ASN A 152 -29.03 -22.73 14.04
N SER A 153 -29.05 -21.79 14.99
CA SER A 153 -30.23 -21.50 15.81
C SER A 153 -31.41 -20.99 14.97
N ALA A 154 -31.17 -20.08 14.03
CA ALA A 154 -32.17 -19.59 13.08
C ALA A 154 -32.72 -20.71 12.17
N GLN A 155 -31.89 -21.69 11.81
CA GLN A 155 -32.32 -22.87 11.07
C GLN A 155 -33.19 -23.82 11.93
N MET A 156 -32.87 -23.98 13.21
CA MET A 156 -33.70 -24.75 14.13
C MET A 156 -35.07 -24.10 14.32
N THR A 157 -35.14 -22.77 14.45
CA THR A 157 -36.44 -22.08 14.55
C THR A 157 -37.28 -22.21 13.27
N GLU A 158 -36.66 -22.36 12.11
CA GLU A 158 -37.38 -22.65 10.86
C GLU A 158 -38.07 -24.01 10.90
N GLN A 159 -37.36 -25.03 11.39
CA GLN A 159 -37.91 -26.36 11.56
C GLN A 159 -39.06 -26.36 12.58
N ASP A 160 -38.93 -25.61 13.68
CA ASP A 160 -40.00 -25.48 14.66
C ASP A 160 -41.24 -24.78 14.09
N VAL A 161 -41.08 -23.76 13.23
CA VAL A 161 -42.19 -23.08 12.53
C VAL A 161 -42.88 -24.02 11.55
N LYS A 162 -42.12 -24.83 10.82
CA LYS A 162 -42.69 -25.84 9.92
C LYS A 162 -43.49 -26.88 10.70
N TYR A 163 -42.94 -27.38 11.81
CA TYR A 163 -43.66 -28.30 12.69
C TYR A 163 -44.95 -27.69 13.26
N LEU A 164 -44.91 -26.40 13.60
CA LEU A 164 -46.09 -25.66 14.05
C LEU A 164 -47.15 -25.54 12.95
N GLU A 165 -46.75 -25.31 11.70
CA GLU A 165 -47.65 -25.32 10.54
C GLU A 165 -48.31 -26.70 10.38
N ASP A 166 -47.53 -27.78 10.40
CA ASP A 166 -48.04 -29.16 10.27
C ASP A 166 -49.07 -29.49 11.37
N LEU A 167 -48.77 -29.14 12.63
CA LEU A 167 -49.70 -29.33 13.76
C LEU A 167 -51.01 -28.54 13.59
N GLN A 168 -50.91 -27.32 13.06
CA GLN A 168 -52.08 -26.46 12.86
C GLN A 168 -52.94 -26.97 11.70
N GLU A 169 -52.33 -27.51 10.65
CA GLU A 169 -53.04 -28.15 9.54
C GLU A 169 -53.73 -29.44 9.99
N GLU A 170 -53.10 -30.26 10.83
CA GLU A 170 -53.76 -31.43 11.43
C GLU A 170 -54.96 -31.01 12.30
N PHE A 171 -54.80 -29.98 13.12
CA PHE A 171 -55.89 -29.43 13.92
C PHE A 171 -57.05 -28.95 13.04
N ASP A 172 -56.76 -28.14 12.02
CA ASP A 172 -57.76 -27.59 11.10
C ASP A 172 -58.50 -28.72 10.34
N PHE A 173 -57.77 -29.75 9.89
CA PHE A 173 -58.36 -30.91 9.24
C PHE A 173 -59.32 -31.67 10.17
N ARG A 174 -58.89 -31.97 11.41
CA ARG A 174 -59.74 -32.67 12.40
C ARG A 174 -60.94 -31.82 12.81
N TYR A 175 -60.74 -30.53 13.02
CA TYR A 175 -61.81 -29.60 13.39
C TYR A 175 -62.87 -29.49 12.30
N LYS A 176 -62.47 -29.34 11.02
CA LYS A 176 -63.39 -29.35 9.87
C LYS A 176 -64.10 -30.68 9.69
N THR A 177 -63.39 -31.79 9.90
CA THR A 177 -63.99 -33.14 9.86
C THR A 177 -65.07 -33.28 10.92
N MET A 178 -64.80 -32.84 12.15
CA MET A 178 -65.78 -32.84 13.24
C MET A 178 -67.00 -31.95 12.92
N GLN A 179 -66.78 -30.71 12.44
CA GLN A 179 -67.89 -29.82 12.04
C GLN A 179 -68.78 -30.41 10.94
N SER A 180 -68.20 -31.18 10.02
CA SER A 180 -68.98 -31.87 8.98
C SER A 180 -69.87 -33.00 9.53
N LEU A 181 -69.46 -33.63 10.63
CA LEU A 181 -70.18 -34.71 11.31
C LEU A 181 -71.28 -34.20 12.27
N GLU A 182 -71.20 -32.95 12.73
CA GLU A 182 -72.18 -32.31 13.63
C GLU A 182 -73.59 -32.14 13.03
N GLN A 183 -73.79 -32.42 11.74
CA GLN A 183 -75.12 -32.42 11.11
C GLN A 183 -75.97 -33.66 11.48
N GLY A 184 -75.39 -34.69 12.13
CA GLY A 184 -76.05 -35.98 12.36
C GLY A 184 -76.51 -36.32 13.78
N ASP A 185 -75.76 -36.05 14.85
CA ASP A 185 -76.15 -36.47 16.21
C ASP A 185 -75.33 -35.79 17.34
N LYS A 186 -75.87 -34.73 17.96
CA LYS A 186 -75.13 -33.79 18.84
C LYS A 186 -74.71 -34.34 20.22
N ASN A 187 -75.06 -35.58 20.58
CA ASN A 187 -74.90 -36.08 21.95
C ASN A 187 -74.15 -37.43 22.06
N SER A 188 -73.33 -37.75 21.06
CA SER A 188 -72.49 -38.94 21.05
C SER A 188 -71.28 -38.84 22.00
N ILE A 189 -70.98 -39.91 22.74
CA ILE A 189 -69.78 -40.03 23.59
C ILE A 189 -68.50 -39.79 22.77
N LEU A 190 -68.49 -40.19 21.50
CA LEU A 190 -67.39 -39.94 20.56
C LEU A 190 -67.15 -38.45 20.31
N MET A 191 -68.20 -37.62 20.20
CA MET A 191 -68.03 -36.17 20.01
C MET A 191 -67.39 -35.50 21.23
N LYS A 192 -67.74 -35.94 22.44
CA LYS A 192 -67.12 -35.41 23.67
C LYS A 192 -65.65 -35.78 23.77
N GLN A 193 -65.26 -36.98 23.33
CA GLN A 193 -63.86 -37.41 23.29
C GLN A 193 -63.06 -36.61 22.25
N GLU A 194 -63.61 -36.40 21.05
CA GLU A 194 -62.97 -35.57 20.01
C GLU A 194 -62.82 -34.10 20.45
N MET A 195 -63.80 -33.52 21.14
CA MET A 195 -63.68 -32.16 21.69
C MET A 195 -62.53 -32.04 22.70
N VAL A 196 -62.32 -33.04 23.55
CA VAL A 196 -61.19 -33.06 24.50
C VAL A 196 -59.87 -33.16 23.73
N MET A 197 -59.79 -34.02 22.71
CA MET A 197 -58.59 -34.13 21.87
C MET A 197 -58.27 -32.82 21.14
N LEU A 198 -59.27 -32.14 20.56
CA LEU A 198 -59.08 -30.85 19.92
C LEU A 198 -58.60 -29.77 20.90
N GLN A 199 -59.09 -29.78 22.15
CA GLN A 199 -58.61 -28.87 23.18
C GLN A 199 -57.15 -29.16 23.57
N GLU A 200 -56.75 -30.43 23.65
CA GLU A 200 -55.35 -30.82 23.89
C GLU A 200 -54.43 -30.40 22.74
N MET A 201 -54.88 -30.54 21.49
CA MET A 201 -54.16 -30.05 20.31
C MET A 201 -54.00 -28.53 20.34
N LEU A 202 -55.06 -27.78 20.71
CA LEU A 202 -55.01 -26.33 20.81
C LEU A 202 -54.07 -25.85 21.92
N ASN A 203 -54.08 -26.52 23.08
CA ASN A 203 -53.12 -26.26 24.16
C ASN A 203 -51.67 -26.55 23.72
N THR A 204 -51.47 -27.61 22.93
CA THR A 204 -50.17 -27.95 22.36
C THR A 204 -49.71 -26.90 21.36
N LEU A 205 -50.61 -26.41 20.49
CA LEU A 205 -50.34 -25.32 19.56
C LEU A 205 -49.94 -24.05 20.31
N ASP A 206 -50.67 -23.67 21.36
CA ASP A 206 -50.33 -22.48 22.16
C ASP A 206 -48.95 -22.59 22.81
N TYR A 207 -48.64 -23.74 23.42
CA TYR A 207 -47.32 -24.01 23.98
C TYR A 207 -46.24 -23.89 22.91
N LYS A 208 -46.45 -24.48 21.73
CA LYS A 208 -45.47 -24.43 20.63
C LYS A 208 -45.30 -23.03 20.05
N ARG A 209 -46.38 -22.24 19.93
CA ARG A 209 -46.30 -20.82 19.54
C ARG A 209 -45.43 -20.03 20.51
N LYS A 210 -45.62 -20.20 21.83
CA LYS A 210 -44.78 -19.55 22.87
C LYS A 210 -43.32 -19.99 22.79
N GLU A 211 -43.08 -21.29 22.61
CA GLU A 211 -41.72 -21.86 22.48
C GLU A 211 -40.98 -21.26 21.27
N VAL A 212 -41.62 -21.25 20.10
CA VAL A 212 -41.05 -20.69 18.86
C VAL A 212 -40.70 -19.22 19.02
N LEU A 213 -41.64 -18.41 19.55
CA LEU A 213 -41.41 -16.97 19.76
C LEU A 213 -40.29 -16.70 20.78
N SER A 214 -40.18 -17.53 21.82
CA SER A 214 -39.09 -17.45 22.79
C SER A 214 -37.73 -17.73 22.15
N LYS A 215 -37.62 -18.79 21.35
CA LYS A 215 -36.39 -19.12 20.60
C LYS A 215 -36.03 -18.03 19.59
N MET A 216 -36.99 -17.50 18.83
CA MET A 216 -36.76 -16.36 17.93
C MET A 216 -36.25 -15.13 18.67
N THR A 217 -36.82 -14.83 19.84
CA THR A 217 -36.36 -13.72 20.69
C THR A 217 -34.91 -13.91 21.11
N GLN A 218 -34.51 -15.13 21.47
CA GLN A 218 -33.13 -15.46 21.79
C GLN A 218 -32.19 -15.22 20.59
N VAL A 219 -32.54 -15.71 19.39
CA VAL A 219 -31.75 -15.48 18.17
C VAL A 219 -31.56 -14.00 17.88
N ILE A 220 -32.62 -13.19 18.02
CA ILE A 220 -32.59 -11.74 17.81
C ILE A 220 -31.67 -11.06 18.84
N ASN A 221 -31.77 -11.44 20.12
CA ASN A 221 -30.93 -10.88 21.17
C ASN A 221 -29.45 -11.23 20.98
N GLU A 222 -29.14 -12.48 20.62
CA GLU A 222 -27.77 -12.93 20.34
C GLU A 222 -27.19 -12.21 19.12
N SER A 223 -28.01 -11.99 18.08
CA SER A 223 -27.64 -11.23 16.88
C SER A 223 -27.31 -9.77 17.20
N ASP A 224 -28.12 -9.11 18.02
CA ASP A 224 -27.92 -7.73 18.45
C ASP A 224 -26.61 -7.55 19.25
N VAL A 225 -26.38 -8.46 20.22
CA VAL A 225 -25.16 -8.46 21.05
C VAL A 225 -23.92 -8.71 20.18
N LEU A 226 -23.97 -9.68 19.27
CA LEU A 226 -22.86 -9.99 18.37
C LEU A 226 -22.53 -8.82 17.44
N MET A 227 -23.57 -8.18 16.87
CA MET A 227 -23.41 -7.05 15.96
C MET A 227 -22.71 -5.88 16.66
N ASN A 228 -23.23 -5.43 17.80
CA ASN A 228 -22.75 -4.21 18.46
C ASN A 228 -21.42 -4.39 19.18
N ASN A 229 -21.19 -5.53 19.84
CA ASN A 229 -20.03 -5.70 20.73
C ASN A 229 -18.83 -6.37 20.04
N MET A 230 -19.02 -6.96 18.86
CA MET A 230 -17.95 -7.73 18.21
C MET A 230 -17.80 -7.36 16.73
N LEU A 231 -18.86 -7.48 15.94
CA LEU A 231 -18.76 -7.30 14.49
C LEU A 231 -18.43 -5.86 14.09
N LEU A 232 -19.07 -4.87 14.73
CA LEU A 232 -18.79 -3.45 14.46
C LEU A 232 -17.40 -3.03 14.94
N GLU A 233 -16.91 -3.57 16.05
CA GLU A 233 -15.54 -3.30 16.51
C GLU A 233 -14.49 -3.87 15.54
N GLU A 234 -14.66 -5.11 15.08
CA GLU A 234 -13.78 -5.70 14.05
C GLU A 234 -13.79 -4.90 12.74
N LEU A 235 -14.95 -4.34 12.37
CA LEU A 235 -15.06 -3.46 11.20
C LEU A 235 -14.30 -2.14 11.41
N LEU A 236 -14.33 -1.56 12.61
CA LEU A 236 -13.56 -0.36 12.94
C LEU A 236 -12.06 -0.64 12.92
N ASP A 237 -11.63 -1.76 13.49
CA ASP A 237 -10.24 -2.21 13.46
C ASP A 237 -9.78 -2.49 12.03
N TRP A 238 -10.65 -3.06 11.19
CA TRP A 238 -10.41 -3.20 9.76
C TRP A 238 -10.21 -1.85 9.07
N LYS A 239 -11.09 -0.87 9.31
CA LYS A 239 -10.97 0.49 8.75
C LYS A 239 -9.66 1.16 9.19
N ARG A 240 -9.27 0.99 10.46
CA ARG A 240 -7.99 1.51 10.98
C ARG A 240 -6.80 0.84 10.30
N ARG A 241 -6.83 -0.48 10.11
CA ARG A 241 -5.79 -1.21 9.36
C ARG A 241 -5.72 -0.75 7.91
N GLN A 242 -6.86 -0.54 7.24
CA GLN A 242 -6.90 0.02 5.88
C GLN A 242 -6.26 1.42 5.83
N GLN A 243 -6.57 2.28 6.81
CA GLN A 243 -6.02 3.63 6.92
C GLN A 243 -4.48 3.62 6.99
N ILE A 244 -3.92 2.72 7.80
CA ILE A 244 -2.48 2.53 7.96
C ILE A 244 -1.84 1.88 6.72
N ALA A 245 -2.49 0.89 6.13
CA ALA A 245 -2.03 0.28 4.88
C ALA A 245 -1.96 1.30 3.73
N CYS A 246 -2.90 2.26 3.68
CA CYS A 246 -2.89 3.32 2.67
C CYS A 246 -1.64 4.21 2.75
N ILE A 247 -1.01 4.37 3.92
CA ILE A 247 0.24 5.13 4.09
C ILE A 247 1.49 4.24 4.03
N GLY A 248 1.38 3.01 3.52
CA GLY A 248 2.51 2.09 3.31
C GLY A 248 2.74 1.11 4.46
N GLY A 249 1.86 1.08 5.46
CA GLY A 249 1.86 0.06 6.51
C GLY A 249 1.57 -1.36 5.97
N PRO A 250 1.59 -2.37 6.83
CA PRO A 250 1.43 -3.78 6.43
C PRO A 250 0.11 -4.02 5.68
N LEU A 251 0.18 -4.85 4.65
CA LEU A 251 -0.97 -5.30 3.88
C LEU A 251 -1.97 -6.03 4.78
N HIS A 252 -3.24 -5.82 4.50
CA HIS A 252 -4.33 -6.30 5.32
C HIS A 252 -5.17 -7.35 4.56
N SER A 253 -5.25 -8.56 5.11
CA SER A 253 -6.22 -9.61 4.77
C SER A 253 -7.29 -9.68 5.86
N GLY A 254 -8.57 -9.80 5.49
CA GLY A 254 -9.66 -9.94 6.48
C GLY A 254 -11.04 -9.51 5.99
N LEU A 255 -11.12 -8.80 4.86
CA LEU A 255 -12.41 -8.37 4.32
C LEU A 255 -13.30 -9.54 3.92
N ASP A 256 -12.73 -10.66 3.49
CA ASP A 256 -13.48 -11.88 3.15
C ASP A 256 -14.07 -12.56 4.39
N GLN A 257 -13.33 -12.57 5.52
CA GLN A 257 -13.85 -13.08 6.80
C GLN A 257 -15.00 -12.21 7.31
N LEU A 258 -14.84 -10.88 7.25
CA LEU A 258 -15.93 -9.95 7.55
C LEU A 258 -17.10 -10.15 6.61
N GLN A 259 -16.87 -10.27 5.29
CA GLN A 259 -17.94 -10.54 4.32
C GLN A 259 -18.73 -11.79 4.69
N ASN A 260 -18.05 -12.88 5.04
CA ASN A 260 -18.71 -14.11 5.47
C ASN A 260 -19.54 -13.89 6.74
N CYS A 261 -18.98 -13.23 7.75
CA CYS A 261 -19.70 -12.93 8.99
C CYS A 261 -20.94 -12.06 8.76
N PHE A 262 -20.81 -10.97 8.01
CA PHE A 262 -21.91 -10.07 7.66
C PHE A 262 -22.98 -10.78 6.83
N THR A 263 -22.58 -11.60 5.86
CA THR A 263 -23.50 -12.34 4.99
C THR A 263 -24.31 -13.37 5.78
N LEU A 264 -23.64 -14.21 6.58
CA LEU A 264 -24.32 -15.24 7.38
C LEU A 264 -25.27 -14.63 8.43
N LEU A 265 -24.89 -13.52 9.06
CA LEU A 265 -25.76 -12.82 10.00
C LEU A 265 -26.97 -12.20 9.29
N ALA A 266 -26.78 -11.60 8.12
CA ALA A 266 -27.88 -11.06 7.31
C ALA A 266 -28.85 -12.17 6.86
N GLU A 267 -28.32 -13.30 6.37
CA GLU A 267 -29.13 -14.49 6.01
C GLU A 267 -29.97 -14.96 7.21
N SER A 268 -29.36 -15.06 8.39
CA SER A 268 -30.04 -15.51 9.63
C SER A 268 -31.16 -14.55 10.01
N LEU A 269 -30.93 -13.24 9.94
CA LEU A 269 -31.96 -12.23 10.23
C LEU A 269 -33.10 -12.24 9.19
N PHE A 270 -32.79 -12.38 7.89
CA PHE A 270 -33.82 -12.54 6.86
C PHE A 270 -34.60 -13.84 7.00
N GLN A 271 -33.97 -14.91 7.49
CA GLN A 271 -34.64 -16.17 7.78
C GLN A 271 -35.63 -16.01 8.95
N VAL A 272 -35.21 -15.40 10.07
CA VAL A 272 -36.11 -15.07 11.19
C VAL A 272 -37.25 -14.14 10.74
N ARG A 273 -36.96 -13.14 9.90
CA ARG A 273 -37.99 -12.27 9.33
C ARG A 273 -39.05 -13.07 8.55
N ARG A 274 -38.63 -13.95 7.65
CA ARG A 274 -39.54 -14.82 6.86
C ARG A 274 -40.36 -15.74 7.76
N GLN A 275 -39.77 -16.28 8.82
CA GLN A 275 -40.48 -17.07 9.81
C GLN A 275 -41.56 -16.24 10.53
N LEU A 276 -41.29 -14.99 10.90
CA LEU A 276 -42.28 -14.10 11.50
C LEU A 276 -43.42 -13.73 10.52
N GLU A 277 -43.11 -13.59 9.22
CA GLU A 277 -44.12 -13.45 8.17
C GLU A 277 -44.97 -14.72 8.05
N LYS A 278 -44.35 -15.91 8.16
CA LYS A 278 -45.07 -17.18 8.15
C LYS A 278 -46.00 -17.36 9.36
N LEU A 279 -45.58 -16.90 10.54
CA LEU A 279 -46.44 -16.88 11.73
C LEU A 279 -47.67 -15.97 11.55
N ASP A 280 -47.59 -14.93 10.71
CA ASP A 280 -48.77 -14.13 10.31
C ASP A 280 -49.80 -14.98 9.57
N GLU A 281 -49.33 -15.75 8.58
CA GLU A 281 -50.19 -16.62 7.79
C GLU A 281 -50.89 -17.62 8.70
N LEU A 282 -50.17 -18.20 9.66
CA LEU A 282 -50.75 -19.10 10.66
C LEU A 282 -51.77 -18.40 11.57
N LEU A 283 -51.52 -17.15 11.95
CA LEU A 283 -52.46 -16.35 12.73
C LEU A 283 -53.75 -16.04 11.96
N THR A 284 -53.69 -15.82 10.65
CA THR A 284 -54.90 -15.62 9.83
C THR A 284 -55.77 -16.89 9.73
N LYS A 285 -55.15 -18.08 9.79
CA LYS A 285 -55.85 -19.37 9.78
C LYS A 285 -56.47 -19.71 11.15
N LEU A 286 -55.79 -19.41 12.26
CA LEU A 286 -56.23 -19.74 13.62
C LEU A 286 -55.68 -18.72 14.63
N THR A 287 -56.58 -18.11 15.40
CA THR A 287 -56.23 -17.23 16.53
C THR A 287 -57.22 -17.41 17.69
N TYR A 288 -56.86 -16.91 18.87
CA TYR A 288 -57.62 -17.03 20.11
C TYR A 288 -57.27 -15.90 21.07
N ASP A 289 -58.05 -15.74 22.13
CA ASP A 289 -57.78 -14.72 23.15
C ASP A 289 -56.46 -14.99 23.87
N GLY A 290 -55.58 -13.99 23.93
CA GLY A 290 -54.23 -14.13 24.47
C GLY A 290 -53.21 -14.84 23.56
N ASP A 291 -53.48 -14.99 22.26
CA ASP A 291 -52.55 -15.58 21.29
C ASP A 291 -51.18 -14.86 21.29
N PRO A 292 -50.09 -15.57 21.61
CA PRO A 292 -48.77 -14.96 21.74
C PRO A 292 -48.23 -14.41 20.41
N ILE A 293 -48.65 -14.95 19.26
CA ILE A 293 -48.23 -14.44 17.95
C ILE A 293 -48.76 -13.01 17.77
N LEU A 294 -50.04 -12.78 18.08
CA LEU A 294 -50.66 -11.46 17.97
C LEU A 294 -49.94 -10.42 18.84
N LEU A 295 -49.53 -10.82 20.05
CA LEU A 295 -48.94 -9.94 21.05
C LEU A 295 -47.46 -9.63 20.81
N GLN A 296 -46.64 -10.63 20.42
CA GLN A 296 -45.19 -10.50 20.40
C GLN A 296 -44.60 -10.26 19.00
N ARG A 297 -45.20 -10.83 17.95
CA ARG A 297 -44.64 -10.80 16.59
C ARG A 297 -44.39 -9.38 16.06
N PRO A 298 -45.26 -8.36 16.25
CA PRO A 298 -45.01 -7.01 15.75
C PRO A 298 -43.70 -6.41 16.28
N HIS A 299 -43.44 -6.58 17.58
CA HIS A 299 -42.21 -6.10 18.22
C HIS A 299 -40.97 -6.86 17.74
N LEU A 300 -41.06 -8.18 17.56
CA LEU A 300 -39.94 -8.97 17.02
C LEU A 300 -39.61 -8.56 15.58
N LEU A 301 -40.62 -8.32 14.75
CA LEU A 301 -40.43 -7.89 13.37
C LEU A 301 -39.76 -6.51 13.28
N GLU A 302 -40.18 -5.56 14.12
CA GLU A 302 -39.54 -4.24 14.21
C GLU A 302 -38.06 -4.35 14.60
N ARG A 303 -37.75 -5.17 15.62
CA ARG A 303 -36.37 -5.40 16.06
C ARG A 303 -35.50 -6.02 14.96
N VAL A 304 -36.00 -7.04 14.26
CA VAL A 304 -35.27 -7.67 13.14
C VAL A 304 -35.01 -6.67 12.03
N ASN A 305 -35.99 -5.83 11.69
CA ASN A 305 -35.85 -4.80 10.66
C ASN A 305 -34.82 -3.74 11.04
N PHE A 306 -34.81 -3.32 12.30
CA PHE A 306 -33.80 -2.41 12.82
C PHE A 306 -32.39 -3.00 12.75
N LEU A 307 -32.21 -4.27 13.13
CA LEU A 307 -30.93 -4.96 13.02
C LEU A 307 -30.47 -5.09 11.57
N LEU A 308 -31.36 -5.48 10.65
CA LEU A 308 -31.07 -5.53 9.22
C LEU A 308 -30.64 -4.16 8.69
N TYR A 309 -31.38 -3.10 9.01
CA TYR A 309 -31.05 -1.74 8.60
C TYR A 309 -29.63 -1.33 9.03
N ASN A 310 -29.29 -1.55 10.30
CA ASN A 310 -27.96 -1.22 10.82
C ASN A 310 -26.86 -2.09 10.19
N LEU A 311 -27.10 -3.39 10.03
CA LEU A 311 -26.15 -4.31 9.42
C LEU A 311 -25.83 -3.91 7.98
N PHE A 312 -26.84 -3.59 7.18
CA PHE A 312 -26.66 -3.11 5.81
C PHE A 312 -25.89 -1.79 5.77
N ARG A 313 -26.26 -0.82 6.62
CA ARG A 313 -25.57 0.48 6.70
C ARG A 313 -24.09 0.32 7.02
N SER A 314 -23.73 -0.57 7.94
CA SER A 314 -22.34 -0.83 8.31
C SER A 314 -21.58 -1.66 7.27
N SER A 315 -22.28 -2.48 6.48
CA SER A 315 -21.68 -3.35 5.46
C SER A 315 -21.19 -2.61 4.21
N PHE A 316 -21.62 -1.36 3.98
CA PHE A 316 -21.25 -0.60 2.80
C PHE A 316 -19.94 0.17 3.02
N VAL A 317 -18.86 -0.36 2.47
CA VAL A 317 -17.49 0.13 2.72
C VAL A 317 -16.72 0.40 1.44
N ILE A 318 -15.69 1.24 1.56
CA ILE A 318 -14.73 1.49 0.49
C ILE A 318 -13.61 0.47 0.66
N GLU A 319 -13.49 -0.46 -0.28
CA GLU A 319 -12.44 -1.50 -0.30
C GLU A 319 -11.09 -0.91 -0.74
N ARG A 320 -11.12 -0.05 -1.77
CA ARG A 320 -9.93 0.66 -2.29
C ARG A 320 -10.19 2.15 -2.29
N GLN A 321 -9.43 2.88 -1.46
CA GLN A 321 -9.51 4.34 -1.34
C GLN A 321 -9.17 5.04 -2.67
N PRO A 322 -9.65 6.29 -2.89
CA PRO A 322 -9.41 7.05 -4.11
C PRO A 322 -7.92 7.12 -4.47
N CYS A 323 -7.55 6.67 -5.66
CA CYS A 323 -6.15 6.63 -6.10
C CYS A 323 -6.02 6.87 -7.61
N MET A 324 -5.04 7.70 -8.00
CA MET A 324 -4.70 7.91 -9.40
C MET A 324 -3.86 6.74 -9.94
N PRO A 325 -4.24 6.10 -11.07
CA PRO A 325 -3.43 5.04 -11.68
C PRO A 325 -2.01 5.47 -12.06
N THR A 326 -1.81 6.76 -12.35
CA THR A 326 -0.49 7.33 -12.66
C THR A 326 0.43 7.43 -11.42
N HIS A 327 -0.14 7.42 -10.21
CA HIS A 327 0.59 7.54 -8.95
C HIS A 327 0.04 6.55 -7.90
N PRO A 328 0.17 5.23 -8.13
CA PRO A 328 -0.44 4.20 -7.28
C PRO A 328 0.10 4.18 -5.84
N GLN A 329 1.30 4.73 -5.62
CA GLN A 329 1.96 4.78 -4.31
C GLN A 329 1.53 5.99 -3.45
N ARG A 330 0.59 6.81 -3.92
CA ARG A 330 0.12 8.04 -3.26
C ARG A 330 -1.42 8.11 -3.27
N PRO A 331 -2.11 7.17 -2.60
CA PRO A 331 -3.57 7.22 -2.49
C PRO A 331 -4.04 8.50 -1.79
N MET A 332 -5.31 8.87 -1.98
CA MET A 332 -5.96 10.06 -1.42
C MET A 332 -5.39 11.41 -1.86
N VAL A 333 -4.33 11.46 -2.66
CA VAL A 333 -3.89 12.69 -3.34
C VAL A 333 -4.41 12.67 -4.76
N LEU A 334 -5.28 13.62 -5.10
CA LEU A 334 -5.95 13.66 -6.39
C LEU A 334 -5.58 14.94 -7.15
N LYS A 335 -5.17 14.79 -8.40
CA LYS A 335 -4.89 15.93 -9.28
C LYS A 335 -6.13 16.30 -10.07
N THR A 336 -6.42 17.61 -10.16
CA THR A 336 -7.52 18.13 -10.98
C THR A 336 -7.38 17.67 -12.43
N LEU A 337 -8.52 17.33 -13.04
CA LEU A 337 -8.64 16.84 -14.42
C LEU A 337 -7.98 15.49 -14.72
N ILE A 338 -7.38 14.81 -13.72
CA ILE A 338 -6.80 13.47 -13.87
C ILE A 338 -7.79 12.42 -13.38
N GLN A 339 -7.83 11.27 -14.07
CA GLN A 339 -8.69 10.16 -13.68
C GLN A 339 -8.17 9.48 -12.41
N PHE A 340 -9.08 9.11 -11.52
CA PHE A 340 -8.80 8.28 -10.37
C PHE A 340 -9.78 7.11 -10.27
N THR A 341 -9.37 6.14 -9.47
CA THR A 341 -10.11 4.91 -9.23
C THR A 341 -10.52 4.81 -7.77
N VAL A 342 -11.68 4.22 -7.51
CA VAL A 342 -12.17 3.90 -6.16
C VAL A 342 -13.04 2.64 -6.26
N LYS A 343 -12.87 1.70 -5.33
CA LYS A 343 -13.64 0.45 -5.29
C LYS A 343 -14.44 0.39 -3.99
N LEU A 344 -15.74 0.18 -4.11
CA LEU A 344 -16.64 -0.06 -2.98
C LEU A 344 -17.06 -1.53 -2.96
N ARG A 345 -17.36 -2.03 -1.76
CA ARG A 345 -17.83 -3.39 -1.54
C ARG A 345 -18.97 -3.37 -0.53
N LEU A 346 -19.98 -4.20 -0.78
CA LEU A 346 -21.00 -4.52 0.20
C LEU A 346 -20.58 -5.83 0.86
N LEU A 347 -20.39 -5.82 2.19
CA LEU A 347 -19.99 -7.02 2.93
C LEU A 347 -21.10 -8.06 3.05
N ILE A 348 -22.34 -7.67 2.73
CA ILE A 348 -23.46 -8.60 2.60
C ILE A 348 -23.50 -9.08 1.15
N LYS A 349 -23.15 -10.34 0.93
CA LYS A 349 -23.12 -10.96 -0.39
C LYS A 349 -24.38 -11.81 -0.59
N LEU A 350 -25.41 -11.19 -1.15
CA LEU A 350 -26.64 -11.86 -1.55
C LEU A 350 -26.74 -11.87 -3.10
N PRO A 351 -26.88 -13.03 -3.76
CA PRO A 351 -26.98 -13.12 -5.21
C PRO A 351 -28.10 -12.26 -5.82
N GLU A 352 -29.20 -12.07 -5.08
CA GLU A 352 -30.36 -11.29 -5.45
C GLU A 352 -30.01 -9.82 -5.71
N LEU A 353 -28.96 -9.29 -5.08
CA LEU A 353 -28.56 -7.90 -5.18
C LEU A 353 -27.71 -7.59 -6.42
N ASN A 354 -27.32 -8.60 -7.19
CA ASN A 354 -26.45 -8.44 -8.36
C ASN A 354 -27.10 -7.51 -9.40
N TYR A 355 -26.39 -6.45 -9.81
CA TYR A 355 -26.87 -5.38 -10.71
C TYR A 355 -28.08 -4.56 -10.24
N GLN A 356 -28.66 -4.84 -9.05
CA GLN A 356 -29.81 -4.09 -8.53
C GLN A 356 -29.39 -2.78 -7.84
N ILE A 357 -28.21 -2.78 -7.23
CA ILE A 357 -27.70 -1.64 -6.44
C ILE A 357 -26.97 -0.66 -7.35
N ARG A 358 -27.47 0.57 -7.48
CA ARG A 358 -26.83 1.65 -8.23
C ARG A 358 -26.20 2.66 -7.29
N VAL A 359 -24.89 2.77 -7.31
CA VAL A 359 -24.11 3.68 -6.45
C VAL A 359 -23.84 4.99 -7.19
N LYS A 360 -24.11 6.11 -6.52
CA LYS A 360 -23.81 7.48 -6.98
C LYS A 360 -22.67 8.07 -6.17
N ALA A 361 -21.65 8.60 -6.84
CA ALA A 361 -20.53 9.31 -6.24
C ALA A 361 -20.76 10.83 -6.26
N THR A 362 -20.52 11.50 -5.14
CA THR A 362 -20.55 12.95 -4.97
C THR A 362 -19.33 13.41 -4.18
N ILE A 363 -19.02 14.71 -4.23
CA ILE A 363 -17.90 15.31 -3.48
C ILE A 363 -18.42 16.48 -2.66
N ASP A 364 -17.94 16.60 -1.43
CA ASP A 364 -18.21 17.70 -0.49
C ASP A 364 -19.72 17.99 -0.24
N LYS A 365 -20.56 16.94 -0.23
CA LYS A 365 -22.02 17.06 -0.10
C LYS A 365 -22.46 17.82 1.16
N ASN A 366 -21.75 17.65 2.27
CA ASN A 366 -22.11 18.21 3.59
C ASN A 366 -21.13 19.30 4.07
N VAL A 367 -20.21 19.78 3.22
CA VAL A 367 -19.00 20.54 3.64
C VAL A 367 -19.01 21.98 3.14
N SER A 368 -20.17 22.63 3.14
CA SER A 368 -20.31 24.00 2.61
C SER A 368 -19.60 25.09 3.44
N THR A 369 -19.03 24.77 4.61
CA THR A 369 -18.52 25.76 5.58
C THR A 369 -17.02 25.70 5.89
N ILE A 370 -16.27 24.71 5.42
CA ILE A 370 -14.86 24.49 5.84
C ILE A 370 -13.86 24.69 4.68
N SER A 371 -14.23 24.32 3.46
CA SER A 371 -13.33 24.34 2.29
C SER A 371 -13.47 25.64 1.50
N ASN A 372 -12.34 26.26 1.14
CA ASN A 372 -12.33 27.47 0.32
C ASN A 372 -12.54 27.15 -1.17
N ARG A 373 -12.07 25.98 -1.62
CA ARG A 373 -12.25 25.49 -2.99
C ARG A 373 -13.37 24.46 -3.06
N ARG A 374 -14.09 24.45 -4.18
CA ARG A 374 -15.16 23.49 -4.44
C ARG A 374 -14.86 22.69 -5.69
N PHE A 375 -15.19 21.41 -5.65
CA PHE A 375 -14.94 20.47 -6.74
C PHE A 375 -16.23 19.79 -7.17
N VAL A 376 -16.25 19.31 -8.41
CA VAL A 376 -17.30 18.43 -8.95
C VAL A 376 -16.63 17.23 -9.59
N LEU A 377 -17.26 16.07 -9.49
CA LEU A 377 -16.83 14.84 -10.15
C LEU A 377 -17.37 14.79 -11.58
N CYS A 378 -16.48 14.73 -12.56
CA CYS A 378 -16.79 14.44 -13.95
C CYS A 378 -16.60 12.94 -14.23
N GLY A 379 -17.24 12.45 -15.31
CA GLY A 379 -17.19 11.04 -15.73
C GLY A 379 -18.40 10.23 -15.26
N THR A 380 -18.22 8.91 -15.14
CA THR A 380 -19.28 7.96 -14.74
C THR A 380 -19.46 7.98 -13.22
N HIS A 381 -20.23 8.95 -12.73
CA HIS A 381 -20.51 9.15 -11.31
C HIS A 381 -21.68 8.29 -10.79
N VAL A 382 -22.31 7.47 -11.62
CA VAL A 382 -23.29 6.44 -11.22
C VAL A 382 -22.91 5.11 -11.84
N LYS A 383 -22.78 4.06 -11.02
CA LYS A 383 -22.44 2.72 -11.49
C LYS A 383 -23.15 1.64 -10.68
N ALA A 384 -23.58 0.57 -11.36
CA ALA A 384 -24.20 -0.57 -10.70
C ALA A 384 -23.15 -1.49 -10.07
N MET A 385 -23.50 -2.08 -8.92
CA MET A 385 -22.71 -3.09 -8.23
C MET A 385 -22.86 -4.44 -8.92
N ASN A 386 -21.76 -5.18 -9.05
CA ASN A 386 -21.74 -6.48 -9.69
C ASN A 386 -20.96 -7.50 -8.85
N MET A 387 -21.28 -8.78 -9.03
CA MET A 387 -20.47 -9.86 -8.48
C MET A 387 -19.16 -10.00 -9.27
N ASP A 388 -18.05 -10.02 -8.54
CA ASP A 388 -16.71 -10.27 -9.09
C ASP A 388 -16.48 -11.78 -9.29
N GLU A 389 -15.75 -12.17 -10.34
CA GLU A 389 -15.49 -13.59 -10.72
C GLU A 389 -14.36 -14.25 -9.91
N SER A 390 -13.83 -13.57 -8.88
CA SER A 390 -12.81 -14.10 -7.98
C SER A 390 -13.28 -15.33 -7.19
N ALA A 391 -12.34 -16.16 -6.70
CA ALA A 391 -12.63 -17.45 -6.04
C ALA A 391 -13.66 -17.39 -4.91
N ASN A 392 -13.74 -16.26 -4.19
CA ASN A 392 -14.72 -16.04 -3.12
C ASN A 392 -15.93 -15.20 -3.54
N GLY A 393 -15.91 -14.55 -4.72
CA GLY A 393 -16.91 -13.62 -5.27
C GLY A 393 -17.31 -12.48 -4.34
N SER A 394 -17.22 -11.23 -4.78
CA SER A 394 -17.61 -10.06 -3.97
C SER A 394 -18.63 -9.19 -4.68
N LEU A 395 -19.64 -8.70 -3.96
CA LEU A 395 -20.54 -7.67 -4.48
C LEU A 395 -19.84 -6.31 -4.37
N SER A 396 -19.31 -5.82 -5.49
CA SER A 396 -18.45 -4.64 -5.51
C SER A 396 -18.77 -3.72 -6.68
N VAL A 397 -18.34 -2.47 -6.59
CA VAL A 397 -18.40 -1.50 -7.70
C VAL A 397 -17.09 -0.74 -7.77
N GLU A 398 -16.46 -0.76 -8.94
CA GLU A 398 -15.23 -0.02 -9.18
C GLU A 398 -15.49 1.16 -10.13
N PHE A 399 -15.29 2.37 -9.65
CA PHE A 399 -15.30 3.58 -10.46
C PHE A 399 -13.89 3.81 -11.00
N ARG A 400 -13.68 3.74 -12.32
CA ARG A 400 -12.35 3.89 -12.94
C ARG A 400 -12.09 5.25 -13.60
N HIS A 401 -13.15 5.98 -13.93
CA HIS A 401 -13.10 7.16 -14.79
C HIS A 401 -13.65 8.41 -14.10
N LEU A 402 -13.48 8.53 -12.79
CA LEU A 402 -13.85 9.74 -12.05
C LEU A 402 -12.74 10.78 -12.18
N GLN A 403 -13.11 12.05 -12.38
CA GLN A 403 -12.17 13.16 -12.48
C GLN A 403 -12.65 14.34 -11.62
N PRO A 404 -11.83 14.88 -10.70
CA PRO A 404 -12.19 16.07 -9.97
C PRO A 404 -11.94 17.32 -10.82
N LYS A 405 -12.94 18.18 -10.91
CA LYS A 405 -12.86 19.47 -11.60
C LYS A 405 -13.20 20.59 -10.63
N GLU A 406 -12.31 21.58 -10.54
CA GLU A 406 -12.50 22.76 -9.71
C GLU A 406 -13.63 23.64 -10.27
N MET A 407 -14.56 24.04 -9.41
CA MET A 407 -15.59 25.01 -9.74
C MET A 407 -15.06 26.42 -9.53
N LYS A 408 -15.03 27.23 -10.59
CA LYS A 408 -14.75 28.66 -10.47
C LYS A 408 -15.93 29.34 -9.75
N SER A 409 -15.65 30.05 -8.66
CA SER A 409 -16.63 30.86 -7.94
C SER A 409 -17.13 32.00 -8.83
N SER A 410 -18.46 32.08 -9.05
CA SER A 410 -19.11 33.07 -9.92
C SER A 410 -19.26 34.47 -9.29
N ALA A 411 -18.59 34.75 -8.18
CA ALA A 411 -18.70 36.02 -7.48
C ALA A 411 -17.29 36.59 -7.25
N GLY A 412 -17.05 37.80 -7.77
CA GLY A 412 -15.80 38.55 -7.64
C GLY A 412 -15.50 39.06 -6.23
N SER A 413 -15.58 38.19 -5.22
CA SER A 413 -14.95 38.46 -3.94
C SER A 413 -13.48 38.11 -4.04
N LYS A 414 -12.63 39.14 -4.12
CA LYS A 414 -11.29 39.10 -3.52
C LYS A 414 -11.49 38.88 -2.02
N GLY A 415 -11.75 37.64 -1.61
CA GLY A 415 -12.09 37.26 -0.25
C GLY A 415 -11.06 36.28 0.28
N ASN A 416 -10.28 36.75 1.26
CA ASN A 416 -9.41 36.02 2.17
C ASN A 416 -8.83 34.69 1.66
N GLU A 417 -7.55 34.70 1.28
CA GLU A 417 -6.72 33.51 1.37
C GLU A 417 -6.89 32.95 2.79
N GLY A 418 -7.58 31.82 2.93
CA GLY A 418 -7.68 31.14 4.21
C GLY A 418 -6.27 30.82 4.73
N PRO A 419 -6.11 30.67 6.05
CA PRO A 419 -4.79 30.44 6.67
C PRO A 419 -4.15 29.10 6.28
N GLN A 420 -4.88 28.20 5.64
CA GLN A 420 -4.42 26.85 5.27
C GLN A 420 -3.83 26.82 3.86
N MET A 421 -2.72 26.08 3.72
CA MET A 421 -2.14 25.83 2.41
C MET A 421 -3.06 24.95 1.56
N VAL A 422 -2.98 25.09 0.24
CA VAL A 422 -3.71 24.27 -0.75
C VAL A 422 -3.55 22.75 -0.51
N THR A 423 -2.41 22.33 0.03
CA THR A 423 -2.08 20.93 0.32
C THR A 423 -2.57 20.44 1.69
N GLU A 424 -3.17 21.32 2.50
CA GLU A 424 -3.75 21.03 3.82
C GLU A 424 -5.28 21.00 3.79
N GLU A 425 -5.88 21.45 2.68
CA GLU A 425 -7.32 21.42 2.47
C GLU A 425 -7.79 19.98 2.18
N LEU A 426 -8.67 19.47 3.04
CA LEU A 426 -9.19 18.11 2.99
C LEU A 426 -10.61 18.09 2.43
N HIS A 427 -10.87 17.19 1.51
CA HIS A 427 -12.18 16.97 0.87
C HIS A 427 -12.67 15.54 1.13
N SER A 428 -13.96 15.30 0.99
CA SER A 428 -14.54 13.95 1.16
C SER A 428 -15.39 13.55 -0.04
N ILE A 429 -15.20 12.33 -0.53
CA ILE A 429 -16.00 11.74 -1.60
C ILE A 429 -17.04 10.82 -0.96
N SER A 430 -18.31 11.18 -1.11
CA SER A 430 -19.44 10.41 -0.60
C SER A 430 -20.03 9.51 -1.69
N PHE A 431 -20.48 8.34 -1.29
CA PHE A 431 -21.12 7.35 -2.14
C PHE A 431 -22.48 6.99 -1.55
N GLU A 432 -23.51 7.11 -2.36
CA GLU A 432 -24.90 6.90 -1.96
C GLU A 432 -25.54 5.82 -2.81
N THR A 433 -26.37 5.00 -2.20
CA THR A 433 -27.20 4.04 -2.90
C THR A 433 -28.43 3.70 -2.08
N GLN A 434 -29.40 3.04 -2.72
CA GLN A 434 -30.60 2.53 -2.08
C GLN A 434 -30.74 1.06 -2.43
N VAL A 435 -31.00 0.24 -1.42
CA VAL A 435 -31.21 -1.20 -1.55
C VAL A 435 -32.68 -1.48 -1.25
N SER A 436 -33.35 -2.17 -2.17
CA SER A 436 -34.74 -2.61 -1.99
C SER A 436 -34.78 -4.13 -2.06
N LEU A 437 -35.00 -4.80 -0.92
CA LEU A 437 -35.01 -6.26 -0.83
C LEU A 437 -36.11 -6.72 0.13
N TYR A 438 -36.92 -7.70 -0.29
CA TYR A 438 -38.03 -8.27 0.50
C TYR A 438 -38.95 -7.23 1.17
N GLY A 439 -39.26 -6.14 0.45
CA GLY A 439 -40.11 -5.05 0.95
C GLY A 439 -39.43 -4.08 1.91
N LEU A 440 -38.13 -4.23 2.20
CA LEU A 440 -37.32 -3.25 2.91
C LEU A 440 -36.61 -2.33 1.92
N THR A 441 -36.70 -1.02 2.16
CA THR A 441 -35.92 0.00 1.43
C THR A 441 -34.92 0.61 2.39
N ILE A 442 -33.63 0.48 2.09
CA ILE A 442 -32.52 0.91 2.94
C ILE A 442 -31.62 1.86 2.15
N ASP A 443 -31.50 3.09 2.64
CA ASP A 443 -30.55 4.06 2.09
C ASP A 443 -29.16 3.82 2.72
N LEU A 444 -28.15 3.68 1.86
CA LEU A 444 -26.77 3.45 2.24
C LEU A 444 -25.92 4.64 1.82
N GLU A 445 -25.11 5.14 2.76
CA GLU A 445 -24.13 6.19 2.52
C GLU A 445 -22.81 5.81 3.17
N THR A 446 -21.71 6.01 2.44
CA THR A 446 -20.34 5.84 2.94
C THR A 446 -19.43 6.87 2.30
N SER A 447 -18.35 7.25 2.98
CA SER A 447 -17.44 8.30 2.51
C SER A 447 -15.99 7.83 2.54
N SER A 448 -15.18 8.34 1.60
CA SER A 448 -13.75 8.07 1.57
C SER A 448 -13.04 8.65 2.78
N LEU A 449 -11.83 8.16 3.03
CA LEU A 449 -10.88 8.94 3.82
C LEU A 449 -10.66 10.30 3.14
N PRO A 450 -10.28 11.34 3.89
CA PRO A 450 -10.14 12.66 3.32
C PRO A 450 -9.06 12.70 2.25
N VAL A 451 -9.37 13.39 1.16
CA VAL A 451 -8.50 13.53 -0.01
C VAL A 451 -7.96 14.94 -0.12
N VAL A 452 -6.73 15.08 -0.61
CA VAL A 452 -6.10 16.37 -0.90
C VAL A 452 -6.14 16.62 -2.40
N MET A 453 -6.67 17.78 -2.80
CA MET A 453 -6.80 18.19 -4.20
C MET A 453 -5.65 19.08 -4.65
N ILE A 454 -4.84 18.58 -5.59
CA ILE A 454 -3.69 19.29 -6.17
C ILE A 454 -3.96 19.76 -7.60
N SER A 455 -3.32 20.86 -8.00
CA SER A 455 -3.37 21.38 -9.36
C SER A 455 -2.11 21.00 -10.16
N ASN A 456 -0.97 20.86 -9.49
CA ASN A 456 0.31 20.51 -10.09
C ASN A 456 0.98 19.34 -9.35
N VAL A 457 1.71 18.50 -10.08
CA VAL A 457 2.50 17.38 -9.54
C VAL A 457 3.59 17.87 -8.58
N SER A 458 4.07 19.11 -8.71
CA SER A 458 5.01 19.70 -7.74
C SER A 458 4.46 19.78 -6.31
N GLN A 459 3.13 19.76 -6.14
CA GLN A 459 2.46 19.77 -4.83
C GLN A 459 2.31 18.37 -4.24
N LEU A 460 2.52 17.31 -5.03
CA LEU A 460 2.35 15.91 -4.62
C LEU A 460 3.14 15.56 -3.35
N PRO A 461 4.42 15.98 -3.17
CA PRO A 461 5.16 15.70 -1.94
C PRO A 461 4.46 16.26 -0.69
N ASN A 462 4.09 17.54 -0.70
CA ASN A 462 3.48 18.19 0.47
C ASN A 462 2.06 17.69 0.72
N ALA A 463 1.28 17.41 -0.34
CA ALA A 463 -0.03 16.77 -0.20
C ALA A 463 0.09 15.37 0.42
N TRP A 464 1.11 14.59 0.05
CA TRP A 464 1.36 13.30 0.64
C TRP A 464 1.74 13.40 2.13
N ALA A 465 2.49 14.43 2.53
CA ALA A 465 2.78 14.71 3.94
C ALA A 465 1.50 14.89 4.76
N SER A 466 0.53 15.64 4.22
CA SER A 466 -0.76 15.88 4.87
C SER A 466 -1.54 14.57 5.04
N ILE A 467 -1.56 13.74 4.00
CA ILE A 467 -2.21 12.42 4.04
C ILE A 467 -1.53 11.50 5.06
N ILE A 468 -0.20 11.49 5.14
CA ILE A 468 0.54 10.73 6.16
C ILE A 468 0.13 11.20 7.57
N TRP A 469 0.18 12.50 7.83
CA TRP A 469 -0.09 13.06 9.16
C TRP A 469 -1.52 12.81 9.61
N TYR A 470 -2.48 13.01 8.70
CA TYR A 470 -3.90 12.75 8.94
C TYR A 470 -4.13 11.28 9.30
N ASN A 471 -3.64 10.36 8.47
CA ASN A 471 -3.92 8.93 8.64
C ASN A 471 -3.17 8.30 9.81
N LEU A 472 -2.02 8.86 10.19
CA LEU A 472 -1.31 8.44 11.39
C LEU A 472 -2.10 8.78 12.66
N LEU A 473 -2.61 10.02 12.77
CA LEU A 473 -3.09 10.57 14.05
C LEU A 473 -4.62 10.65 14.17
N SER A 474 -5.36 10.74 13.07
CA SER A 474 -6.81 10.89 13.13
C SER A 474 -7.50 9.55 13.40
N LYS A 475 -8.28 9.50 14.48
CA LYS A 475 -9.23 8.41 14.78
C LYS A 475 -10.60 8.63 14.12
N ASP A 476 -10.94 9.88 13.84
CA ASP A 476 -12.15 10.23 13.11
C ASP A 476 -11.84 10.28 11.62
N SER A 477 -12.56 9.48 10.83
CA SER A 477 -12.38 9.39 9.37
C SER A 477 -12.92 10.58 8.58
N GLN A 478 -13.66 11.52 9.20
CA GLN A 478 -14.31 12.64 8.50
C GLN A 478 -13.94 14.02 9.04
N ASN A 479 -12.91 14.14 9.88
CA ASN A 479 -12.43 15.45 10.36
C ASN A 479 -11.70 16.24 9.25
N LEU A 480 -12.44 16.99 8.44
CA LEU A 480 -11.87 17.81 7.36
C LEU A 480 -11.16 19.07 7.85
N ALA A 481 -11.44 19.49 9.09
CA ALA A 481 -10.80 20.65 9.74
C ALA A 481 -9.51 20.31 10.48
N PHE A 482 -8.95 19.11 10.27
CA PHE A 482 -7.82 18.56 11.02
C PHE A 482 -6.59 19.49 11.09
N PHE A 483 -6.24 20.16 9.99
CA PHE A 483 -5.08 21.06 9.93
C PHE A 483 -5.31 22.44 10.56
N ASN A 484 -6.51 22.75 11.07
CA ASN A 484 -6.70 23.95 11.90
C ASN A 484 -5.97 23.84 13.24
N ASN A 485 -5.88 22.64 13.80
CA ASN A 485 -5.14 22.37 15.02
C ASN A 485 -4.53 20.95 14.96
N PRO A 486 -3.44 20.77 14.18
CA PRO A 486 -2.89 19.44 13.94
C PRO A 486 -2.27 18.88 15.22
N PRO A 487 -2.65 17.66 15.64
CA PRO A 487 -2.08 17.01 16.82
C PRO A 487 -0.59 16.70 16.62
N THR A 488 0.11 16.50 17.74
CA THR A 488 1.50 16.02 17.74
C THR A 488 1.56 14.51 17.60
N ALA A 489 2.59 14.01 16.91
CA ALA A 489 2.86 12.58 16.77
C ALA A 489 3.94 12.15 17.77
N THR A 490 3.81 10.94 18.32
CA THR A 490 4.92 10.33 19.07
C THR A 490 6.02 9.94 18.07
N LEU A 491 7.27 10.31 18.38
CA LEU A 491 8.39 10.11 17.46
C LEU A 491 8.57 8.65 17.04
N SER A 492 8.40 7.69 17.94
CA SER A 492 8.51 6.26 17.65
C SER A 492 7.53 5.79 16.57
N GLN A 493 6.25 6.17 16.69
CA GLN A 493 5.22 5.88 15.70
C GLN A 493 5.51 6.56 14.36
N PHE A 494 6.01 7.79 14.39
CA PHE A 494 6.33 8.54 13.18
C PHE A 494 7.53 7.94 12.42
N LEU A 495 8.60 7.54 13.13
CA LEU A 495 9.77 6.89 12.54
C LEU A 495 9.41 5.55 11.88
N GLU A 496 8.48 4.80 12.46
CA GLU A 496 7.92 3.58 11.86
C GLU A 496 7.25 3.88 10.52
N VAL A 497 6.42 4.92 10.46
CA VAL A 497 5.77 5.38 9.21
C VAL A 497 6.80 5.84 8.17
N LEU A 498 7.89 6.50 8.59
CA LEU A 498 8.99 6.83 7.68
C LEU A 498 9.59 5.57 7.09
N SER A 499 9.86 4.54 7.89
CA SER A 499 10.36 3.25 7.39
C SER A 499 9.42 2.65 6.34
N TRP A 500 8.11 2.73 6.57
CA TRP A 500 7.09 2.30 5.60
C TRP A 500 7.11 3.08 4.29
N GLN A 501 7.45 4.38 4.31
CA GLN A 501 7.64 5.14 3.06
C GLN A 501 8.77 4.56 2.22
N PHE A 502 9.85 4.07 2.85
CA PHE A 502 10.96 3.45 2.13
C PHE A 502 10.61 2.03 1.66
N SER A 503 10.03 1.19 2.53
CA SER A 503 9.69 -0.19 2.14
C SER A 503 8.65 -0.25 1.02
N SER A 504 7.61 0.59 1.07
CA SER A 504 6.55 0.61 0.06
C SER A 504 6.95 1.30 -1.25
N TYR A 505 7.78 2.35 -1.19
CA TYR A 505 8.15 3.15 -2.36
C TYR A 505 9.39 2.62 -3.09
N VAL A 506 10.41 2.18 -2.35
CA VAL A 506 11.73 1.75 -2.85
C VAL A 506 12.13 0.35 -2.39
N GLY A 507 11.21 -0.40 -1.79
CA GLY A 507 11.33 -1.84 -1.59
C GLY A 507 12.01 -2.29 -0.31
N ARG A 508 12.98 -1.52 0.20
CA ARG A 508 13.66 -1.78 1.49
C ARG A 508 13.40 -0.63 2.45
N GLY A 509 12.98 -0.95 3.67
CA GLY A 509 12.73 0.02 4.76
C GLY A 509 14.02 0.60 5.36
N LEU A 510 13.86 1.28 6.49
CA LEU A 510 14.96 1.88 7.27
C LEU A 510 15.33 1.01 8.46
N ASN A 511 16.63 0.86 8.72
CA ASN A 511 17.14 0.12 9.88
C ASN A 511 17.25 1.04 11.12
N SER A 512 17.52 0.44 12.29
CA SER A 512 17.62 1.17 13.56
C SER A 512 18.63 2.32 13.53
N GLU A 513 19.78 2.12 12.90
CA GLU A 513 20.81 3.16 12.81
C GLU A 513 20.38 4.35 11.95
N GLN A 514 19.73 4.07 10.81
CA GLN A 514 19.19 5.09 9.92
C GLN A 514 18.05 5.87 10.60
N LEU A 515 17.18 5.17 11.32
CA LEU A 515 16.09 5.78 12.09
C LEU A 515 16.61 6.66 13.22
N ASN A 516 17.67 6.24 13.92
CA ASN A 516 18.28 7.03 14.99
C ASN A 516 18.86 8.35 14.45
N MET A 517 19.53 8.33 13.29
CA MET A 517 20.03 9.55 12.67
C MET A 517 18.90 10.50 12.26
N LEU A 518 17.80 9.98 11.71
CA LEU A 518 16.61 10.78 11.39
C LEU A 518 15.94 11.35 12.65
N ALA A 519 15.90 10.58 13.74
CA ALA A 519 15.40 11.00 15.04
C ALA A 519 16.21 12.18 15.59
N GLU A 520 17.55 12.06 15.60
CA GLU A 520 18.47 13.13 16.00
C GLU A 520 18.27 14.39 15.14
N LYS A 521 18.08 14.22 13.83
CA LYS A 521 17.82 15.33 12.90
C LYS A 521 16.50 16.06 13.19
N LEU A 522 15.47 15.37 13.68
CA LEU A 522 14.16 15.93 14.02
C LEU A 522 14.10 16.52 15.45
N MET A 523 14.81 15.91 16.40
CA MET A 523 14.84 16.35 17.80
C MET A 523 15.87 17.46 18.07
N GLY A 524 16.98 17.47 17.32
CA GLY A 524 18.19 18.20 17.70
C GLY A 524 18.92 17.52 18.87
N GLN A 525 19.69 18.27 19.64
CA GLN A 525 20.47 17.79 20.81
C GLN A 525 19.61 17.41 22.05
N GLN A 526 18.34 17.05 21.88
CA GLN A 526 17.46 16.66 22.99
C GLN A 526 17.58 15.16 23.29
N ILE A 527 17.70 14.82 24.59
CA ILE A 527 18.29 13.55 25.06
C ILE A 527 17.24 12.41 25.22
N SER A 528 15.93 12.69 25.24
CA SER A 528 14.91 11.67 25.50
C SER A 528 14.12 11.26 24.24
N TYR A 529 14.33 10.02 23.79
CA TYR A 529 13.76 9.47 22.56
C TYR A 529 12.29 9.01 22.65
N ASN A 530 11.85 8.51 23.81
CA ASN A 530 10.60 7.73 23.89
C ASN A 530 9.31 8.56 24.00
N ASP A 531 9.37 9.78 24.56
CA ASP A 531 8.20 10.63 24.79
C ASP A 531 8.19 11.91 23.95
N TYR A 532 9.13 12.04 23.01
CA TYR A 532 9.23 13.24 22.19
C TYR A 532 8.01 13.37 21.27
N GLN A 533 7.30 14.49 21.40
CA GLN A 533 6.15 14.84 20.59
C GLN A 533 6.58 15.71 19.40
N LEU A 534 6.45 15.17 18.20
CA LEU A 534 6.76 15.87 16.96
C LEU A 534 5.55 16.67 16.47
N SER A 535 5.72 17.96 16.20
CA SER A 535 4.67 18.81 15.64
C SER A 535 4.63 18.75 14.10
N TRP A 536 3.45 19.01 13.53
CA TRP A 536 3.26 19.17 12.08
C TRP A 536 4.21 20.22 11.48
N ALA A 537 4.44 21.31 12.20
CA ALA A 537 5.29 22.40 11.76
C ALA A 537 6.75 21.93 11.55
N LYS A 538 7.34 21.22 12.52
CA LYS A 538 8.70 20.67 12.40
C LYS A 538 8.83 19.65 11.26
N PHE A 539 7.77 18.91 10.97
CA PHE A 539 7.78 17.92 9.90
C PHE A 539 7.74 18.54 8.51
N CYS A 540 6.81 19.48 8.26
CA CYS A 540 6.48 19.92 6.90
C CYS A 540 6.41 21.45 6.68
N LYS A 541 6.47 22.31 7.71
CA LYS A 541 6.42 23.78 7.56
C LYS A 541 7.75 24.48 7.84
N GLU A 542 8.44 24.08 8.89
CA GLU A 542 9.68 24.72 9.34
C GLU A 542 10.85 24.25 8.46
N HIS A 543 11.69 25.21 8.06
CA HIS A 543 12.94 24.88 7.38
C HIS A 543 13.94 24.27 8.36
N LEU A 544 14.74 23.33 7.86
CA LEU A 544 15.84 22.79 8.66
C LEU A 544 16.86 23.89 9.00
N PRO A 545 17.54 23.82 10.16
CA PRO A 545 18.51 24.84 10.56
C PRO A 545 19.58 25.10 9.49
N GLY A 546 19.65 26.34 9.01
CA GLY A 546 20.61 26.75 7.97
C GLY A 546 20.29 26.24 6.55
N LYS A 547 19.06 25.78 6.29
CA LYS A 547 18.60 25.29 4.97
C LYS A 547 17.34 26.02 4.51
N SER A 548 17.07 25.97 3.20
CA SER A 548 15.90 26.59 2.56
C SER A 548 14.75 25.62 2.30
N PHE A 549 14.80 24.42 2.89
CA PHE A 549 13.83 23.35 2.67
C PHE A 549 13.43 22.67 3.99
N THR A 550 12.26 22.07 4.00
CA THR A 550 11.70 21.36 5.17
C THR A 550 12.23 19.93 5.25
N PHE A 551 12.07 19.28 6.41
CA PHE A 551 12.50 17.90 6.61
C PHE A 551 11.86 16.94 5.59
N TRP A 552 10.54 17.04 5.41
CA TRP A 552 9.82 16.15 4.50
C TRP A 552 10.24 16.32 3.03
N VAL A 553 10.37 17.55 2.54
CA VAL A 553 10.80 17.81 1.15
C VAL A 553 12.20 17.25 0.89
N TRP A 554 13.09 17.32 1.87
CA TRP A 554 14.41 16.70 1.80
C TRP A 554 14.33 15.18 1.71
N LEU A 555 13.53 14.55 2.57
CA LEU A 555 13.38 13.10 2.59
C LEU A 555 12.70 12.56 1.32
N GLU A 556 11.70 13.27 0.80
CA GLU A 556 11.02 12.91 -0.45
C GLU A 556 11.97 13.00 -1.65
N ALA A 557 12.80 14.04 -1.72
CA ALA A 557 13.82 14.14 -2.76
C ALA A 557 14.83 12.98 -2.73
N ILE A 558 15.14 12.45 -1.54
CA ILE A 558 15.95 11.22 -1.38
C ILE A 558 15.20 10.00 -1.89
N LEU A 559 13.92 9.83 -1.54
CA LEU A 559 13.09 8.72 -2.05
C LEU A 559 13.00 8.74 -3.58
N ASP A 560 12.82 9.91 -4.19
CA ASP A 560 12.81 10.07 -5.66
C ASP A 560 14.16 9.73 -6.29
N LEU A 561 15.27 10.18 -5.67
CA LEU A 561 16.64 9.85 -6.08
C LEU A 561 16.86 8.34 -6.06
N ILE A 562 16.46 7.68 -4.96
CA ILE A 562 16.60 6.23 -4.81
C ILE A 562 15.85 5.52 -5.92
N LYS A 563 14.55 5.81 -6.06
CA LYS A 563 13.68 5.13 -7.01
C LYS A 563 14.16 5.26 -8.46
N LYS A 564 14.68 6.43 -8.85
CA LYS A 564 15.03 6.71 -10.26
C LYS A 564 16.45 6.34 -10.64
N HIS A 565 17.42 6.39 -9.70
CA HIS A 565 18.85 6.33 -10.06
C HIS A 565 19.65 5.25 -9.34
N ILE A 566 19.25 4.81 -8.14
CA ILE A 566 20.06 3.92 -7.30
C ILE A 566 19.25 2.81 -6.62
N LEU A 567 18.09 2.47 -7.18
CA LEU A 567 17.15 1.50 -6.60
C LEU A 567 17.80 0.12 -6.35
N PRO A 568 18.54 -0.50 -7.29
CA PRO A 568 19.16 -1.80 -7.04
C PRO A 568 20.19 -1.75 -5.90
N LEU A 569 20.98 -0.68 -5.84
CA LEU A 569 22.00 -0.45 -4.80
C LEU A 569 21.38 -0.29 -3.41
N TRP A 570 20.19 0.32 -3.36
CA TRP A 570 19.41 0.45 -2.13
C TRP A 570 18.82 -0.90 -1.71
N ILE A 571 18.19 -1.65 -2.61
CA ILE A 571 17.60 -2.97 -2.26
C ILE A 571 18.67 -3.91 -1.71
N ASP A 572 19.86 -3.93 -2.32
CA ASP A 572 20.92 -4.90 -2.00
C ASP A 572 21.76 -4.57 -0.77
N GLY A 573 21.43 -3.53 0.00
CA GLY A 573 22.14 -3.27 1.26
C GLY A 573 23.33 -2.32 1.15
N TYR A 574 23.80 -1.99 -0.05
CA TYR A 574 25.10 -1.31 -0.23
C TYR A 574 25.11 0.18 0.13
N ILE A 575 23.94 0.80 0.25
CA ILE A 575 23.81 2.20 0.65
C ILE A 575 23.44 2.30 2.13
N MET A 576 24.35 2.91 2.90
CA MET A 576 24.16 3.22 4.31
C MET A 576 23.17 4.39 4.49
N GLY A 577 23.24 5.41 3.64
CA GLY A 577 22.19 6.42 3.49
C GLY A 577 22.18 7.48 4.59
N PHE A 578 21.57 7.18 5.73
CA PHE A 578 21.34 8.15 6.82
C PHE A 578 22.37 8.00 7.93
N VAL A 579 23.48 8.74 7.83
CA VAL A 579 24.55 8.79 8.84
C VAL A 579 25.09 10.20 8.97
N SER A 580 25.26 10.66 10.22
CA SER A 580 25.79 11.98 10.54
C SER A 580 27.29 12.07 10.23
N LYS A 581 27.79 13.28 9.96
CA LYS A 581 29.23 13.52 9.70
C LYS A 581 30.14 13.12 10.88
N GLU A 582 29.62 13.11 12.10
CA GLU A 582 30.37 12.70 13.28
C GLU A 582 30.46 11.17 13.32
N LYS A 583 29.33 10.49 13.16
CA LYS A 583 29.26 9.02 13.15
C LYS A 583 30.02 8.43 11.96
N GLU A 584 29.96 9.05 10.78
CA GLU A 584 30.69 8.58 9.59
C GLU A 584 32.21 8.53 9.85
N ARG A 585 32.76 9.55 10.52
CA ARG A 585 34.19 9.63 10.85
C ARG A 585 34.58 8.60 11.89
N VAL A 586 33.70 8.33 12.86
CA VAL A 586 33.93 7.27 13.86
C VAL A 586 33.96 5.90 13.19
N LEU A 587 33.02 5.60 12.30
CA LEU A 587 32.96 4.31 11.59
C LEU A 587 34.16 4.05 10.67
N LEU A 588 34.72 5.11 10.08
CA LEU A 588 35.84 5.02 9.15
C LEU A 588 37.22 5.13 9.82
N ARG A 589 37.32 5.62 11.06
CA ARG A 589 38.61 5.92 11.72
C ARG A 589 39.55 4.71 11.80
N ASP A 590 39.00 3.55 12.16
CA ASP A 590 39.77 2.33 12.42
C ASP A 590 39.72 1.35 11.23
N LYS A 591 39.41 1.84 10.03
CA LYS A 591 39.29 1.04 8.80
C LYS A 591 40.48 1.22 7.87
N MET A 592 40.68 0.23 6.99
CA MET A 592 41.80 0.25 6.02
C MET A 592 41.70 1.45 5.07
N PRO A 593 42.83 2.08 4.68
CA PRO A 593 42.84 3.14 3.67
C PRO A 593 42.13 2.74 2.38
N GLY A 594 41.30 3.64 1.86
CA GLY A 594 40.43 3.40 0.71
C GLY A 594 39.10 2.71 1.04
N THR A 595 38.80 2.49 2.33
CA THR A 595 37.44 2.12 2.77
C THR A 595 36.52 3.34 2.67
N PHE A 596 35.35 3.15 2.07
CA PHE A 596 34.37 4.22 1.85
C PHE A 596 32.96 3.82 2.24
N LEU A 597 32.13 4.83 2.51
CA LEU A 597 30.69 4.69 2.79
C LEU A 597 29.87 5.60 1.88
N LEU A 598 28.64 5.17 1.60
CA LEU A 598 27.67 5.90 0.78
C LEU A 598 26.58 6.51 1.66
N ARG A 599 26.40 7.83 1.61
CA ARG A 599 25.37 8.53 2.39
C ARG A 599 24.63 9.60 1.59
N PHE A 600 23.44 9.96 2.04
CA PHE A 600 22.69 11.06 1.46
C PHE A 600 23.21 12.41 1.97
N SER A 601 23.14 13.42 1.11
CA SER A 601 23.50 14.78 1.49
C SER A 601 22.43 15.37 2.38
N GLU A 602 22.86 15.89 3.53
CA GLU A 602 22.00 16.69 4.42
C GLU A 602 21.91 18.15 3.97
N SER A 603 22.78 18.58 3.05
CA SER A 603 22.90 19.97 2.60
C SER A 603 22.18 20.27 1.29
N ASN A 604 21.98 19.24 0.45
CA ASN A 604 21.41 19.38 -0.89
C ASN A 604 20.18 18.49 -0.99
N LEU A 605 19.15 18.96 -1.69
CA LEU A 605 17.97 18.16 -1.99
C LEU A 605 18.34 17.00 -2.92
N GLY A 606 18.00 15.77 -2.51
CA GLY A 606 18.15 14.57 -3.36
C GLY A 606 19.56 14.35 -3.88
N GLY A 607 20.56 14.41 -3.00
CA GLY A 607 21.96 14.15 -3.35
C GLY A 607 22.53 12.93 -2.64
N ILE A 608 23.37 12.16 -3.33
CA ILE A 608 24.18 11.08 -2.75
C ILE A 608 25.66 11.48 -2.78
N THR A 609 26.40 11.17 -1.74
CA THR A 609 27.84 11.39 -1.65
C THR A 609 28.51 10.14 -1.05
N PHE A 610 29.83 10.08 -1.20
CA PHE A 610 30.65 9.08 -0.56
C PHE A 610 31.81 9.73 0.17
N THR A 611 32.16 9.14 1.31
CA THR A 611 33.27 9.55 2.16
C THR A 611 34.23 8.37 2.26
N TRP A 612 35.53 8.62 2.05
CA TRP A 612 36.57 7.59 2.23
C TRP A 612 37.62 8.03 3.24
N VAL A 613 38.25 7.02 3.85
CA VAL A 613 39.40 7.21 4.73
C VAL A 613 40.70 7.07 3.95
N ASP A 614 41.63 7.97 4.23
CA ASP A 614 42.99 7.94 3.71
C ASP A 614 43.98 8.10 4.87
N GLN A 615 45.18 7.56 4.72
CA GLN A 615 46.23 7.67 5.74
C GLN A 615 47.45 8.35 5.12
N SER A 616 47.80 9.50 5.69
CA SER A 616 49.01 10.21 5.25
C SER A 616 50.28 9.44 5.63
N GLU A 617 51.40 9.78 4.99
CA GLU A 617 52.73 9.22 5.30
C GLU A 617 53.12 9.36 6.78
N ASN A 618 52.56 10.36 7.47
CA ASN A 618 52.78 10.64 8.90
C ASN A 618 51.89 9.81 9.84
N GLY A 619 51.05 8.92 9.30
CA GLY A 619 50.13 8.08 10.06
C GLY A 619 48.81 8.77 10.46
N GLU A 620 48.63 10.07 10.15
CA GLU A 620 47.37 10.77 10.40
C GLU A 620 46.26 10.28 9.46
N VAL A 621 45.09 10.00 10.05
CA VAL A 621 43.88 9.58 9.34
C VAL A 621 43.13 10.81 8.82
N ARG A 622 42.94 10.88 7.51
CA ARG A 622 42.21 11.95 6.81
C ARG A 622 40.91 11.40 6.22
N PHE A 623 39.89 12.25 6.18
CA PHE A 623 38.59 11.91 5.60
C PHE A 623 38.30 12.85 4.44
N HIS A 624 37.98 12.28 3.29
CA HIS A 624 37.62 13.03 2.10
C HIS A 624 36.17 12.71 1.71
N SER A 625 35.40 13.74 1.37
CA SER A 625 34.01 13.62 0.90
C SER A 625 33.85 14.36 -0.41
N VAL A 626 33.18 13.75 -1.39
CA VAL A 626 32.91 14.39 -2.68
C VAL A 626 31.71 15.33 -2.59
N GLU A 627 31.69 16.36 -3.43
CA GLU A 627 30.48 17.14 -3.67
C GLU A 627 29.30 16.21 -4.03
N PRO A 628 28.13 16.35 -3.40
CA PRO A 628 27.00 15.46 -3.64
C PRO A 628 26.56 15.38 -5.11
N TYR A 629 26.37 14.16 -5.60
CA TYR A 629 25.78 13.90 -6.90
C TYR A 629 24.26 14.01 -6.80
N ASN A 630 23.71 14.98 -7.53
CA ASN A 630 22.27 15.19 -7.65
C ASN A 630 21.69 14.42 -8.85
N LYS A 631 20.36 14.44 -8.97
CA LYS A 631 19.62 13.89 -10.11
C LYS A 631 20.19 14.27 -11.48
N GLY A 632 20.60 15.53 -11.66
CA GLY A 632 21.16 16.01 -12.93
C GLY A 632 22.44 15.27 -13.32
N ARG A 633 23.37 15.10 -12.37
CA ARG A 633 24.61 14.35 -12.60
C ARG A 633 24.37 12.85 -12.78
N LEU A 634 23.48 12.25 -11.99
CA LEU A 634 23.15 10.82 -12.06
C LEU A 634 22.35 10.42 -13.30
N THR A 635 21.73 11.39 -13.98
CA THR A 635 21.08 11.15 -15.28
C THR A 635 22.13 11.03 -16.40
N ALA A 636 23.26 11.74 -16.27
CA ALA A 636 24.34 11.73 -17.25
C ALA A 636 25.25 10.50 -17.11
N LEU A 637 25.53 10.06 -15.89
CA LEU A 637 26.38 8.89 -15.62
C LEU A 637 25.81 8.07 -14.45
N PRO A 638 25.60 6.74 -14.63
CA PRO A 638 25.12 5.87 -13.56
C PRO A 638 26.05 5.91 -12.33
N PHE A 639 25.46 5.82 -11.14
CA PHE A 639 26.23 5.97 -9.90
C PHE A 639 27.28 4.86 -9.71
N ALA A 640 26.99 3.63 -10.15
CA ALA A 640 27.96 2.53 -10.09
C ALA A 640 29.19 2.79 -10.98
N ASP A 641 28.99 3.37 -12.17
CA ASP A 641 30.10 3.74 -13.06
C ASP A 641 30.91 4.91 -12.51
N ILE A 642 30.26 5.87 -11.84
CA ILE A 642 30.96 6.92 -11.08
C ILE A 642 31.90 6.28 -10.06
N LEU A 643 31.44 5.31 -9.27
CA LEU A 643 32.28 4.63 -8.27
C LEU A 643 33.42 3.81 -8.90
N ARG A 644 33.18 3.19 -10.07
CA ARG A 644 34.18 2.43 -10.81
C ARG A 644 35.32 3.32 -11.30
N ASP A 645 34.96 4.41 -11.97
CA ASP A 645 35.88 5.22 -12.75
C ASP A 645 36.36 6.48 -12.01
N TYR A 646 35.90 6.73 -10.78
CA TYR A 646 36.33 7.88 -9.98
C TYR A 646 37.83 7.92 -9.81
N LYS A 647 38.44 9.08 -10.09
CA LYS A 647 39.88 9.31 -9.88
C LYS A 647 40.12 10.59 -9.11
N VAL A 648 41.17 10.56 -8.29
CA VAL A 648 41.68 11.72 -7.58
C VAL A 648 43.10 11.99 -8.03
N ILE A 649 43.40 13.25 -8.32
CA ILE A 649 44.77 13.70 -8.58
C ILE A 649 45.35 14.19 -7.25
N LEU A 650 46.33 13.43 -6.74
CA LEU A 650 47.18 13.80 -5.61
C LEU A 650 48.40 14.61 -6.10
N ALA A 651 49.21 15.13 -5.18
CA ALA A 651 50.34 16.02 -5.46
C ALA A 651 51.35 15.48 -6.49
N ASP A 652 51.41 14.15 -6.67
CA ASP A 652 52.30 13.46 -7.62
C ASP A 652 51.75 13.37 -9.07
N ASN A 653 50.64 14.05 -9.38
CA ASN A 653 49.99 14.10 -10.70
C ASN A 653 49.55 12.74 -11.31
N VAL A 654 49.58 11.64 -10.55
CA VAL A 654 49.05 10.34 -10.98
C VAL A 654 47.57 10.23 -10.54
N PRO A 655 46.63 10.05 -11.49
CA PRO A 655 45.22 9.91 -11.16
C PRO A 655 44.90 8.48 -10.68
N GLU A 656 44.66 8.31 -9.39
CA GLU A 656 44.31 7.01 -8.78
C GLU A 656 42.86 6.96 -8.30
N ASN A 657 42.28 5.75 -8.26
CA ASN A 657 40.96 5.57 -7.65
C ASN A 657 41.14 5.31 -6.14
N PRO A 658 40.71 6.22 -5.25
CA PRO A 658 40.85 6.03 -3.81
C PRO A 658 39.88 4.98 -3.25
N LEU A 659 38.84 4.59 -4.00
CA LEU A 659 37.76 3.71 -3.55
C LEU A 659 38.15 2.23 -3.76
N LYS A 660 38.45 1.54 -2.65
CA LYS A 660 38.88 0.13 -2.66
C LYS A 660 37.87 -0.80 -2.00
N TYR A 661 37.38 -0.43 -0.82
CA TYR A 661 36.49 -1.26 -0.02
C TYR A 661 35.23 -0.50 0.38
N LEU A 662 34.05 -1.07 0.14
CA LEU A 662 32.80 -0.59 0.70
C LEU A 662 32.71 -1.04 2.16
N TYR A 663 32.31 -0.13 3.05
CA TYR A 663 32.08 -0.45 4.46
C TYR A 663 31.11 -1.65 4.64
N PRO A 664 31.38 -2.60 5.55
CA PRO A 664 32.53 -2.61 6.47
C PRO A 664 33.84 -3.01 5.82
N ASP A 665 33.89 -4.09 5.02
CA ASP A 665 35.13 -4.64 4.45
C ASP A 665 34.85 -5.43 3.14
N ILE A 666 34.02 -4.86 2.25
CA ILE A 666 33.58 -5.50 1.01
C ILE A 666 34.38 -4.93 -0.17
N PRO A 667 35.09 -5.74 -0.98
CA PRO A 667 35.78 -5.23 -2.17
C PRO A 667 34.81 -4.51 -3.12
N LYS A 668 35.20 -3.34 -3.64
CA LYS A 668 34.35 -2.48 -4.49
C LYS A 668 33.70 -3.27 -5.63
N ASP A 669 34.50 -4.01 -6.40
CA ASP A 669 34.00 -4.72 -7.58
C ASP A 669 33.09 -5.91 -7.21
N LYS A 670 33.22 -6.46 -5.99
CA LYS A 670 32.29 -7.47 -5.47
C LYS A 670 30.93 -6.86 -5.13
N ALA A 671 30.90 -5.62 -4.65
CA ALA A 671 29.65 -4.92 -4.32
C ALA A 671 28.96 -4.36 -5.57
N PHE A 672 29.72 -3.69 -6.44
CA PHE A 672 29.17 -2.89 -7.53
C PHE A 672 29.34 -3.51 -8.92
N GLY A 673 30.14 -4.57 -9.07
CA GLY A 673 30.51 -5.16 -10.35
C GLY A 673 29.33 -5.51 -11.26
N LYS A 674 28.26 -6.06 -10.67
CA LYS A 674 27.02 -6.42 -11.37
C LYS A 674 26.20 -5.23 -11.88
N TYR A 675 26.51 -4.01 -11.43
CA TYR A 675 25.82 -2.78 -11.87
C TYR A 675 26.68 -1.91 -12.78
N TYR A 676 27.89 -2.36 -13.10
CA TYR A 676 28.73 -1.64 -14.04
C TYR A 676 28.13 -1.73 -15.42
N SER A 677 28.01 -0.59 -16.09
CA SER A 677 27.61 -0.58 -17.49
C SER A 677 28.66 -1.37 -18.26
N CYS A 678 28.22 -2.38 -19.02
CA CYS A 678 29.06 -3.03 -20.01
C CYS A 678 29.55 -1.94 -20.96
N GLN A 679 30.84 -1.61 -20.92
CA GLN A 679 31.42 -0.83 -22.00
C GLN A 679 31.20 -1.64 -23.29
N PRO A 680 30.82 -1.03 -24.42
CA PRO A 680 30.92 -1.72 -25.69
C PRO A 680 32.37 -2.19 -25.81
N ASN A 681 32.56 -3.52 -25.81
CA ASN A 681 33.84 -4.14 -26.10
C ASN A 681 34.41 -3.46 -27.35
N GLU A 682 35.65 -2.97 -27.23
CA GLU A 682 36.54 -2.61 -28.32
C GLU A 682 35.84 -2.03 -29.55
N VAL A 683 35.65 -0.70 -29.59
CA VAL A 683 35.57 -0.04 -30.90
C VAL A 683 36.86 -0.43 -31.62
N SER A 684 36.73 -1.31 -32.61
CA SER A 684 37.82 -1.77 -33.45
C SER A 684 38.66 -0.55 -33.84
N ARG A 685 39.95 -0.58 -33.47
CA ARG A 685 40.92 0.43 -33.92
C ARG A 685 40.69 0.64 -35.42
N PRO A 686 40.59 1.88 -35.91
CA PRO A 686 40.37 2.10 -37.32
C PRO A 686 41.49 1.40 -38.09
N THR A 687 41.13 0.38 -38.86
CA THR A 687 41.98 -0.13 -39.93
C THR A 687 42.31 1.07 -40.82
N GLU A 688 43.59 1.24 -41.11
CA GLU A 688 44.12 2.30 -41.97
C GLU A 688 43.32 2.37 -43.27
N GLY A 689 42.58 3.47 -43.45
CA GLY A 689 41.83 3.75 -44.68
C GLY A 689 40.31 3.75 -44.49
N GLY A 690 39.75 4.83 -43.94
CA GLY A 690 38.30 5.02 -43.93
C GLY A 690 37.87 6.30 -43.20
N VAL A 691 37.53 7.33 -43.97
CA VAL A 691 37.19 8.68 -43.51
C VAL A 691 35.82 8.71 -42.81
N LYS A 692 35.76 8.41 -41.50
CA LYS A 692 34.76 8.93 -40.52
C LYS A 692 35.34 8.88 -39.10
N GLY A 693 36.19 9.86 -38.77
CA GLY A 693 36.93 9.94 -37.50
C GLY A 693 36.15 10.61 -36.37
N TYR A 694 35.28 9.86 -35.69
CA TYR A 694 34.80 10.26 -34.37
C TYR A 694 35.54 9.44 -33.31
N VAL A 695 36.24 10.12 -32.39
CA VAL A 695 36.87 9.49 -31.24
C VAL A 695 35.79 9.27 -30.17
N PRO A 696 35.56 8.03 -29.71
CA PRO A 696 34.63 7.79 -28.60
C PRO A 696 35.12 8.51 -27.34
N ALA A 697 34.26 9.34 -26.75
CA ALA A 697 34.55 10.08 -25.52
C ALA A 697 33.80 9.44 -24.34
N VAL A 698 34.51 9.23 -23.23
CA VAL A 698 33.94 8.70 -21.98
C VAL A 698 34.10 9.76 -20.89
N PHE A 699 33.02 10.06 -20.16
CA PHE A 699 33.06 10.99 -19.04
C PHE A 699 33.61 10.29 -17.79
N ILE A 700 34.73 10.78 -17.28
CA ILE A 700 35.37 10.26 -16.06
C ILE A 700 35.31 11.36 -14.98
N PRO A 701 34.70 11.10 -13.81
CA PRO A 701 34.68 12.06 -12.72
C PRO A 701 36.06 12.12 -12.04
N ILE A 702 36.69 13.30 -12.06
CA ILE A 702 38.02 13.54 -11.48
C ILE A 702 37.95 14.68 -10.45
N SER A 703 38.51 14.48 -9.26
CA SER A 703 38.69 15.54 -8.25
C SER A 703 40.17 15.84 -8.03
N LYS A 704 40.50 17.12 -7.77
CA LYS A 704 41.84 17.56 -7.37
C LYS A 704 41.85 17.85 -5.88
N ILE A 705 42.73 17.21 -5.12
CA ILE A 705 42.96 17.54 -3.71
C ILE A 705 44.08 18.56 -3.66
N LEU A 706 43.74 19.80 -3.31
CA LEU A 706 44.74 20.82 -2.99
C LEU A 706 45.04 20.71 -1.49
N TYR A 707 46.27 20.33 -1.14
CA TYR A 707 46.75 20.56 0.22
C TYR A 707 47.03 22.05 0.33
N ASP A 708 46.51 22.71 1.36
CA ASP A 708 46.83 24.12 1.65
C ASP A 708 48.35 24.25 1.84
N SER A 709 49.06 24.56 0.75
CA SER A 709 50.37 25.16 0.82
C SER A 709 50.17 26.56 1.37
N THR A 710 50.86 26.88 2.46
CA THR A 710 50.90 28.18 3.12
C THR A 710 51.62 29.26 2.30
N ASP A 711 51.66 29.12 0.97
CA ASP A 711 52.27 30.07 0.05
C ASP A 711 51.19 30.92 -0.62
N PRO A 712 51.33 32.26 -0.63
CA PRO A 712 50.36 33.13 -1.29
C PRO A 712 50.30 32.82 -2.79
N HIS A 713 49.08 32.65 -3.32
CA HIS A 713 48.83 32.41 -4.74
C HIS A 713 49.64 33.37 -5.63
N SER A 714 50.43 32.79 -6.55
CA SER A 714 51.13 33.56 -7.57
C SER A 714 50.12 34.29 -8.46
N PRO A 715 50.41 35.50 -8.98
CA PRO A 715 49.49 36.24 -9.85
C PRO A 715 49.17 35.49 -11.16
N SER A 716 49.94 34.45 -11.46
CA SER A 716 49.84 33.62 -12.66
C SER A 716 48.72 32.58 -12.61
N ASP A 717 48.16 32.29 -11.43
CA ASP A 717 47.09 31.30 -11.24
C ASP A 717 45.66 31.88 -11.33
N LEU A 718 45.54 33.17 -11.59
CA LEU A 718 44.24 33.82 -11.78
C LEU A 718 43.79 33.66 -13.24
N LEU A 719 42.84 32.75 -13.47
CA LEU A 719 42.13 32.68 -14.75
C LEU A 719 41.45 34.02 -15.07
N PRO A 720 41.45 34.48 -16.33
CA PRO A 720 40.71 35.68 -16.71
C PRO A 720 39.22 35.51 -16.41
N MET A 721 38.63 36.51 -15.76
CA MET A 721 37.19 36.53 -15.47
C MET A 721 36.37 36.30 -16.73
N SER A 722 35.31 35.48 -16.64
CA SER A 722 34.41 35.29 -17.77
C SER A 722 33.72 36.60 -18.14
N PRO A 723 33.38 36.82 -19.43
CA PRO A 723 32.73 38.06 -19.88
C PRO A 723 31.42 38.37 -19.14
N SER A 724 30.72 37.33 -18.69
CA SER A 724 29.49 37.43 -17.89
C SER A 724 29.74 37.98 -16.49
N VAL A 725 30.84 37.60 -15.82
CA VAL A 725 31.19 38.09 -14.48
C VAL A 725 31.72 39.52 -14.56
N TYR A 726 32.47 39.84 -15.62
CA TYR A 726 32.92 41.21 -15.89
C TYR A 726 31.77 42.18 -16.18
N ALA A 727 30.73 41.73 -16.89
CA ALA A 727 29.54 42.53 -17.16
C ALA A 727 28.78 42.89 -15.86
N VAL A 728 28.60 41.92 -14.95
CA VAL A 728 27.94 42.14 -13.65
C VAL A 728 28.74 43.10 -12.76
N LEU A 729 30.08 43.00 -12.76
CA LEU A 729 30.93 43.93 -12.01
C LEU A 729 30.82 45.37 -12.54
N ARG A 730 30.62 45.54 -13.85
CA ARG A 730 30.44 46.86 -14.46
C ARG A 730 29.08 47.50 -14.15
N GLU A 731 28.10 46.70 -13.72
CA GLU A 731 26.79 47.20 -13.25
C GLU A 731 26.84 47.69 -11.80
N HIS A 732 27.86 47.29 -11.02
CA HIS A 732 27.91 47.54 -9.58
C HIS A 732 29.12 48.39 -9.13
N LEU A 733 30.14 48.56 -9.98
CA LEU A 733 31.35 49.34 -9.69
C LEU A 733 31.63 50.36 -10.78
N SER A 734 32.15 51.52 -10.40
CA SER A 734 32.55 52.56 -11.35
C SER A 734 33.85 52.17 -12.08
N PRO A 735 34.06 52.64 -13.33
CA PRO A 735 35.26 52.32 -14.12
C PRO A 735 36.58 52.64 -13.39
N THR A 736 36.59 53.73 -12.63
CA THR A 736 37.73 54.17 -11.82
C THR A 736 38.08 53.20 -10.69
N VAL A 737 37.10 52.58 -10.05
CA VAL A 737 37.34 51.59 -8.97
C VAL A 737 37.92 50.29 -9.53
N ILE A 738 37.49 49.90 -10.73
CA ILE A 738 37.99 48.72 -11.44
C ILE A 738 39.45 48.93 -11.88
N GLU A 739 39.80 50.10 -12.41
CA GLU A 739 41.18 50.42 -12.80
C GLU A 739 42.14 50.53 -11.62
N THR A 740 41.69 51.09 -10.49
CA THR A 740 42.53 51.21 -9.29
C THR A 740 42.88 49.85 -8.67
N ALA A 741 41.95 48.88 -8.73
CA ALA A 741 42.16 47.52 -8.24
C ALA A 741 43.14 46.71 -9.12
N VAL A 742 43.24 47.02 -10.41
CA VAL A 742 44.14 46.34 -11.36
C VAL A 742 45.57 46.91 -11.31
N CYS A 743 45.72 48.21 -11.03
CA CYS A 743 47.03 48.88 -10.99
C CYS A 743 47.80 48.72 -9.65
N CYS A 744 47.17 48.34 -8.54
CA CYS A 744 47.81 48.28 -7.22
C CYS A 744 48.80 47.10 -6.99
N LYS A 745 49.14 46.28 -7.99
CA LYS A 745 50.07 45.13 -7.83
C LYS A 745 51.46 45.31 -8.46
N PHE A 746 51.81 46.48 -8.99
CA PHE A 746 53.14 46.76 -9.57
C PHE A 746 53.96 47.78 -8.77
N PHE A 747 54.02 47.66 -7.44
CA PHE A 747 55.10 48.30 -6.67
C PHE A 747 55.30 47.52 -5.39
N HIS A 748 56.38 46.73 -5.32
CA HIS A 748 57.26 46.46 -4.17
C HIS A 748 58.32 45.46 -4.65
N SER A 749 59.43 46.01 -5.13
CA SER A 749 60.74 45.35 -5.23
C SER A 749 61.51 45.59 -3.94
#